data_AF-A0A2E9RY37-F1
#
_entry.id   AF-A0A2E9RY37-F1
#
_cell.length_a   1.000
_cell.length_b   1.000
_cell.length_c   1.000
_cell.angle_alpha   90.00
_cell.angle_beta   90.00
_cell.angle_gamma   90.00
#
_symmetry.space_group_name_H-M   'P 1'
#
loop_
_entity.id
_entity.type
_entity.pdbx_description
1 polymer ?
#
loop_
_entity_poly.entity_id
_entity_poly.type
_entity_poly.pdbx_seq_one_letter_code
_entity_poly.pdbx_strand_id
1 'polypeptide(L)'
;MKVLPVLFLYLLPWALPAAPVPYSGKVSVNGVNFDGNALFTFTLRDSNGTVHWRNADANGSINVPVDRGNYIIFLGGQGMKPFPNNLFLDHRELYLQVRFYQSDTQEWFHMLPDQRITSVPHALAAEVANLANVAKAVEPGAVTKSMLSAEVLADLNQTVNNAAIASNANIAFSKLAINKADIIGLGLPSSDTDTNLSEAAVDSMVANNGFLSADSITRQMLPGDVLADLNATIPRSRLAADVLSDLNRTIHLSDLAPGVLADLNATITRSRLAADVLADLDHSIVAGSVTRDMLAADVRADLNASLSSASVTAANMHPDLVKYFLPEISNHPVGVSVLQGMGTTLSSEATGKFLTYQWQRNGVDLSGETNATLVLSSVNAGNDGNYSVVVSNDWGGVTSNSATFTVATNSPIITLLGADSVIHEAATSYTDAGATALDALDGNLTASIVVAGHDFNDTASGDHNVTYNVSDVGGNPAVEKVRTVTVVDTTAPVITLIGDANVSHALNTSWNDPGATAIDTLDGNLSNHVTVLGSVDVNATGVNVLTYSVSDAAGNTATNVSRTVNVAAVPSGPWNFTNAGASGRLGPSQAQVDASYSSSNSTLAGKVTINTQGIQEWTVPATGIYAIEAWGAKGGGENGGKGAKITGNLALSAGSVVRLLVGQMGEQTAQGSGSGAGYGAGGGGGTFVYLSPNQPLIIAGGGGGQAQAGNGGQGSATAVCINSTGGTGNGAGGTNGGGGAGGLNLSSYSTGGGGAGWLSNGANGLNLRNPEGKGGESPTNGGKGGEFTHQTTSYTSGNAGDGGFGGGGGMSDNSGAGGGGGGYNGGGGGNNYSSSTWGAGGGGGSFNGGTNQSNIAGSNAGQGMVTIIWVGN
;
A
#
# COMPACT_ATOMS: atom_id res chain seq x y z
N MET A 1 -13.77 -37.19 -15.44
CA MET A 1 -14.17 -37.07 -16.86
C MET A 1 -13.12 -36.22 -17.55
N LYS A 2 -12.35 -36.80 -18.48
CA LYS A 2 -11.37 -36.10 -19.33
C LYS A 2 -12.09 -35.16 -20.29
N VAL A 3 -11.47 -34.04 -20.67
CA VAL A 3 -11.10 -33.67 -22.07
C VAL A 3 -10.35 -32.32 -22.03
N LEU A 4 -9.08 -32.35 -22.44
CA LEU A 4 -8.34 -31.22 -23.00
C LEU A 4 -8.77 -31.02 -24.48
N PRO A 5 -8.62 -29.82 -25.02
CA PRO A 5 -7.81 -29.75 -26.23
C PRO A 5 -6.74 -28.66 -26.17
N VAL A 6 -5.57 -29.06 -26.68
CA VAL A 6 -4.41 -28.25 -27.01
C VAL A 6 -4.75 -27.37 -28.22
N LEU A 7 -4.44 -26.08 -28.14
CA LEU A 7 -4.38 -25.18 -29.30
C LEU A 7 -2.98 -24.56 -29.38
N PHE A 8 -2.21 -24.99 -30.38
CA PHE A 8 -0.97 -24.34 -30.81
C PHE A 8 -1.34 -23.00 -31.46
N LEU A 9 -0.82 -21.88 -30.96
CA LEU A 9 -0.86 -20.59 -31.65
C LEU A 9 0.57 -20.04 -31.79
N TYR A 10 0.91 -19.71 -33.03
CA TYR A 10 2.18 -19.18 -33.49
C TYR A 10 2.65 -17.96 -32.68
N LEU A 11 3.90 -18.00 -32.19
CA LEU A 11 4.66 -16.86 -31.68
C LEU A 11 5.06 -15.94 -32.85
N LEU A 12 4.40 -14.79 -32.95
CA LEU A 12 4.95 -13.57 -33.58
C LEU A 12 5.39 -12.63 -32.45
N PRO A 13 6.52 -11.90 -32.57
CA PRO A 13 7.00 -11.01 -31.52
C PRO A 13 6.21 -9.70 -31.60
N TRP A 14 5.19 -9.57 -30.76
CA TRP A 14 4.52 -8.30 -30.53
C TRP A 14 5.09 -7.74 -29.23
N ALA A 15 5.71 -6.56 -29.29
CA ALA A 15 6.03 -5.80 -28.09
C ALA A 15 4.71 -5.54 -27.36
N LEU A 16 4.52 -6.17 -26.20
CA LEU A 16 3.34 -5.93 -25.38
C LEU A 16 3.40 -4.46 -24.92
N PRO A 17 2.34 -3.65 -25.17
CA PRO A 17 2.29 -2.29 -24.68
C PRO A 17 2.32 -2.27 -23.15
N ALA A 18 2.95 -1.26 -22.56
CA ALA A 18 2.96 -1.06 -21.11
C ALA A 18 1.53 -1.14 -20.54
N ALA A 19 1.33 -1.98 -19.51
CA ALA A 19 0.01 -2.21 -18.92
C ALA A 19 -0.57 -0.90 -18.34
N PRO A 20 -1.88 -0.64 -18.50
CA PRO A 20 -2.52 0.52 -17.91
C PRO A 20 -2.37 0.59 -16.39
N VAL A 21 -2.22 1.79 -15.83
CA VAL A 21 -2.03 2.03 -14.39
C VAL A 21 -3.38 2.37 -13.74
N PRO A 22 -3.89 1.59 -12.77
CA PRO A 22 -5.08 1.99 -12.02
C PRO A 22 -4.77 3.24 -11.19
N TYR A 23 -5.63 4.24 -11.31
CA TYR A 23 -5.56 5.48 -10.58
C TYR A 23 -6.96 5.85 -10.09
N SER A 24 -7.06 6.38 -8.88
CA SER A 24 -8.29 6.92 -8.36
C SER A 24 -8.05 8.31 -7.79
N GLY A 25 -9.05 9.18 -7.88
CA GLY A 25 -8.98 10.52 -7.36
C GLY A 25 -10.35 11.02 -6.93
N LYS A 26 -10.36 12.20 -6.30
CA LYS A 26 -11.58 12.86 -5.85
C LYS A 26 -11.70 14.24 -6.48
N VAL A 27 -12.90 14.59 -6.96
CA VAL A 27 -13.24 15.91 -7.49
C VAL A 27 -14.35 16.53 -6.66
N SER A 28 -14.15 17.79 -6.29
CA SER A 28 -15.15 18.65 -5.69
C SER A 28 -15.14 20.01 -6.36
N VAL A 29 -16.31 20.56 -6.63
CA VAL A 29 -16.51 21.90 -7.18
C VAL A 29 -17.10 22.78 -6.08
N ASN A 30 -16.43 23.89 -5.74
CA ASN A 30 -16.85 24.79 -4.66
C ASN A 30 -17.13 24.09 -3.32
N GLY A 31 -16.34 23.05 -3.00
CA GLY A 31 -16.46 22.28 -1.76
C GLY A 31 -17.55 21.19 -1.77
N VAL A 32 -18.28 21.02 -2.87
CA VAL A 32 -19.28 19.95 -3.04
C VAL A 32 -18.72 18.86 -3.96
N ASN A 33 -18.87 17.59 -3.58
CA ASN A 33 -18.45 16.47 -4.43
C ASN A 33 -19.13 16.55 -5.81
N PHE A 34 -18.36 16.42 -6.88
CA PHE A 34 -18.91 16.38 -8.23
C PHE A 34 -19.41 14.97 -8.56
N ASP A 35 -20.64 14.86 -9.04
CA ASP A 35 -21.25 13.58 -9.43
C ASP A 35 -21.72 13.63 -10.89
N GLY A 36 -21.41 12.59 -11.64
CA GLY A 36 -21.73 12.48 -13.07
C GLY A 36 -20.50 12.29 -13.95
N ASN A 37 -20.71 12.45 -15.26
CA ASN A 37 -19.65 12.29 -16.25
C ASN A 37 -18.92 13.62 -16.47
N ALA A 38 -17.59 13.63 -16.35
CA ALA A 38 -16.76 14.80 -16.61
C ALA A 38 -15.62 14.50 -17.59
N LEU A 39 -15.18 15.53 -18.31
CA LEU A 39 -14.02 15.43 -19.20
C LEU A 39 -12.73 15.68 -18.42
N PHE A 40 -11.77 14.77 -18.56
CA PHE A 40 -10.45 14.85 -17.93
C PHE A 40 -9.32 14.90 -18.96
N THR A 41 -8.23 15.55 -18.58
CA THR A 41 -6.92 15.38 -19.22
C THR A 41 -5.92 14.92 -18.18
N PHE A 42 -5.04 13.99 -18.57
CA PHE A 42 -3.99 13.42 -17.73
C PHE A 42 -2.65 13.62 -18.42
N THR A 43 -1.67 14.16 -17.68
CA THR A 43 -0.33 14.42 -18.20
C THR A 43 0.71 13.97 -17.19
N LEU A 44 1.70 13.21 -17.63
CA LEU A 44 2.87 12.88 -16.81
C LEU A 44 4.02 13.81 -17.14
N ARG A 45 4.62 14.38 -16.11
CA ARG A 45 5.73 15.33 -16.20
C ARG A 45 6.87 14.94 -15.28
N ASP A 46 8.11 15.26 -15.65
CA ASP A 46 9.25 15.14 -14.72
C ASP A 46 9.33 16.31 -13.73
N SER A 47 10.30 16.27 -12.82
CA SER A 47 10.57 17.32 -11.83
C SER A 47 10.89 18.69 -12.44
N ASN A 48 11.27 18.74 -13.72
CA ASN A 48 11.56 19.97 -14.46
C ASN A 48 10.33 20.48 -15.23
N GLY A 49 9.19 19.79 -15.15
CA GLY A 49 7.93 20.14 -15.82
C GLY A 49 7.83 19.65 -17.27
N THR A 50 8.82 18.90 -17.77
CA THR A 50 8.84 18.32 -19.12
C THR A 50 7.77 17.24 -19.22
N VAL A 51 6.96 17.26 -20.28
CA VAL A 51 5.88 16.29 -20.49
C VAL A 51 6.41 15.03 -21.18
N HIS A 52 6.21 13.88 -20.55
CA HIS A 52 6.66 12.58 -21.09
C HIS A 52 5.49 11.68 -21.55
N TRP A 53 4.26 11.99 -21.12
CA TRP A 53 3.06 11.34 -21.65
C TRP A 53 1.80 12.20 -21.48
N ARG A 54 0.83 12.04 -22.39
CA ARG A 54 -0.53 12.59 -22.31
C ARG A 54 -1.55 11.53 -22.70
N ASN A 55 -2.73 11.59 -22.09
CA ASN A 55 -3.84 10.69 -22.41
C ASN A 55 -4.28 10.75 -23.89
N ALA A 56 -4.07 11.88 -24.58
CA ALA A 56 -4.34 12.07 -26.00
C ALA A 56 -3.41 13.14 -26.61
N ASP A 57 -3.53 13.40 -27.92
CA ASP A 57 -2.90 14.57 -28.56
C ASP A 57 -3.38 15.87 -27.93
N ALA A 58 -2.68 16.99 -28.18
CA ALA A 58 -2.89 18.25 -27.48
C ALA A 58 -4.39 18.63 -27.38
N ASN A 59 -4.88 18.78 -26.13
CA ASN A 59 -6.27 19.07 -25.73
C ASN A 59 -7.28 17.90 -25.82
N GLY A 60 -6.84 16.68 -26.14
CA GLY A 60 -7.71 15.51 -26.14
C GLY A 60 -8.11 15.11 -24.72
N SER A 61 -9.42 15.12 -24.47
CA SER A 61 -10.01 14.77 -23.18
C SER A 61 -10.71 13.43 -23.24
N ILE A 62 -10.91 12.82 -22.07
CA ILE A 62 -11.64 11.57 -21.92
C ILE A 62 -12.80 11.76 -20.95
N ASN A 63 -13.93 11.14 -21.25
CA ASN A 63 -15.09 11.17 -20.37
C ASN A 63 -14.92 10.13 -19.25
N VAL A 64 -14.99 10.57 -18.00
CA VAL A 64 -14.79 9.72 -16.82
C VAL A 64 -16.01 9.84 -15.90
N PRO A 65 -16.64 8.72 -15.52
CA PRO A 65 -17.71 8.73 -14.54
C PRO A 65 -17.16 9.02 -13.13
N VAL A 66 -17.84 9.91 -12.42
CA VAL A 66 -17.53 10.30 -11.04
C VAL A 66 -18.75 9.98 -10.16
N ASP A 67 -18.54 9.22 -9.09
CA ASP A 67 -19.57 8.85 -8.11
C ASP A 67 -19.16 9.27 -6.70
N ARG A 68 -20.00 10.08 -6.06
CA ARG A 68 -19.77 10.76 -4.78
C ARG A 68 -18.43 11.50 -4.76
N GLY A 69 -18.08 12.15 -5.86
CA GLY A 69 -16.79 12.82 -6.06
C GLY A 69 -15.63 11.90 -6.40
N ASN A 70 -15.75 10.58 -6.33
CA ASN A 70 -14.64 9.66 -6.61
C ASN A 70 -14.68 9.19 -8.06
N TYR A 71 -13.51 9.10 -8.68
CA TYR A 71 -13.35 8.47 -9.98
C TYR A 71 -12.22 7.44 -9.95
N ILE A 72 -12.35 6.40 -10.76
CA ILE A 72 -11.35 5.35 -10.96
C ILE A 72 -11.10 5.24 -12.44
N ILE A 73 -9.83 5.18 -12.84
CA ILE A 73 -9.44 5.06 -14.24
C ILE A 73 -8.17 4.24 -14.40
N PHE A 74 -8.00 3.63 -15.57
CA PHE A 74 -6.77 2.97 -15.97
C PHE A 74 -5.99 3.90 -16.92
N LEU A 75 -5.00 4.62 -16.41
CA LEU A 75 -4.15 5.51 -17.19
C LEU A 75 -3.37 4.70 -18.24
N GLY A 76 -3.29 5.20 -19.47
CA GLY A 76 -2.72 4.43 -20.59
C GLY A 76 -3.62 3.32 -21.12
N GLY A 77 -4.83 3.15 -20.57
CA GLY A 77 -5.88 2.24 -21.03
C GLY A 77 -7.19 2.96 -21.37
N GLN A 78 -8.28 2.20 -21.56
CA GLN A 78 -9.65 2.75 -21.70
C GLN A 78 -9.81 3.84 -22.81
N GLY A 79 -9.15 3.67 -23.96
CA GLY A 79 -9.23 4.63 -25.07
C GLY A 79 -8.24 5.80 -25.00
N MET A 80 -7.34 5.82 -24.01
CA MET A 80 -6.18 6.71 -23.97
C MET A 80 -5.01 6.19 -24.82
N LYS A 81 -4.04 7.06 -25.12
CA LYS A 81 -2.74 6.64 -25.67
C LYS A 81 -2.02 5.73 -24.67
N PRO A 82 -1.45 4.60 -25.09
CA PRO A 82 -0.66 3.74 -24.20
C PRO A 82 0.56 4.50 -23.66
N PHE A 83 1.07 4.08 -22.50
CA PHE A 83 2.34 4.61 -22.01
C PHE A 83 3.49 4.18 -22.94
N PRO A 84 4.52 5.02 -23.15
CA PRO A 84 5.76 4.59 -23.75
C PRO A 84 6.36 3.43 -22.94
N ASN A 85 6.87 2.41 -23.62
CA ASN A 85 7.34 1.17 -22.99
C ASN A 85 8.39 1.39 -21.89
N ASN A 86 9.19 2.46 -22.01
CA ASN A 86 10.27 2.77 -21.07
C ASN A 86 9.96 3.97 -20.17
N LEU A 87 8.73 4.52 -20.18
CA LEU A 87 8.40 5.77 -19.47
C LEU A 87 8.81 5.75 -17.99
N PHE A 88 8.49 4.66 -17.28
CA PHE A 88 8.79 4.51 -15.85
C PHE A 88 10.21 3.96 -15.58
N LEU A 89 10.93 3.53 -16.62
CA LEU A 89 12.34 3.13 -16.57
C LEU A 89 13.26 4.35 -16.77
N ASP A 90 12.91 5.21 -17.73
CA ASP A 90 13.69 6.40 -18.12
C ASP A 90 13.51 7.56 -17.13
N HIS A 91 12.41 7.57 -16.37
CA HIS A 91 12.08 8.64 -15.42
C HIS A 91 11.76 8.09 -14.03
N ARG A 92 12.72 8.24 -13.10
CA ARG A 92 12.57 7.79 -11.70
C ARG A 92 11.52 8.56 -10.91
N GLU A 93 11.23 9.80 -11.32
CA GLU A 93 10.22 10.65 -10.70
C GLU A 93 9.33 11.27 -11.78
N LEU A 94 8.04 10.91 -11.75
CA LEU A 94 7.02 11.52 -12.57
C LEU A 94 5.91 12.07 -11.68
N TYR A 95 5.31 13.16 -12.12
CA TYR A 95 4.20 13.83 -11.48
C TYR A 95 3.00 13.80 -12.43
N LEU A 96 1.88 13.28 -11.95
CA LEU A 96 0.62 13.25 -12.65
C LEU A 96 -0.11 14.57 -12.44
N GLN A 97 -0.24 15.30 -13.53
CA GLN A 97 -1.12 16.45 -13.63
C GLN A 97 -2.49 16.01 -14.10
N VAL A 98 -3.50 16.32 -13.29
CA VAL A 98 -4.91 16.07 -13.61
C VAL A 98 -5.61 17.41 -13.81
N ARG A 99 -6.35 17.53 -14.91
CA ARG A 99 -7.29 18.64 -15.12
C ARG A 99 -8.66 18.07 -15.45
N PHE A 100 -9.70 18.68 -14.91
CA PHE A 100 -11.08 18.36 -15.26
C PHE A 100 -11.77 19.60 -15.83
N TYR A 101 -12.68 19.39 -16.78
CA TYR A 101 -13.47 20.44 -17.41
C TYR A 101 -14.82 20.55 -16.71
N GLN A 102 -15.17 21.76 -16.29
CA GLN A 102 -16.49 22.04 -15.73
C GLN A 102 -17.38 22.66 -16.79
N SER A 103 -18.49 22.00 -17.13
CA SER A 103 -19.43 22.47 -18.16
C SER A 103 -20.02 23.84 -17.85
N ASP A 104 -20.26 24.12 -16.57
CA ASP A 104 -21.00 25.31 -16.13
C ASP A 104 -20.18 26.60 -16.24
N THR A 105 -18.86 26.51 -16.05
CA THR A 105 -17.94 27.63 -16.18
C THR A 105 -17.22 27.64 -17.52
N GLN A 106 -17.31 26.54 -18.29
CA GLN A 106 -16.56 26.31 -19.53
C GLN A 106 -15.03 26.40 -19.37
N GLU A 107 -14.51 26.14 -18.17
CA GLU A 107 -13.08 26.26 -17.84
C GLU A 107 -12.45 24.93 -17.42
N TRP A 108 -11.14 24.82 -17.63
CA TRP A 108 -10.32 23.70 -17.17
C TRP A 108 -9.72 24.00 -15.80
N PHE A 109 -10.05 23.17 -14.82
CA PHE A 109 -9.50 23.27 -13.48
C PHE A 109 -8.34 22.30 -13.30
N HIS A 110 -7.18 22.84 -12.90
CA HIS A 110 -6.02 22.05 -12.54
C HIS A 110 -6.14 21.59 -11.08
N MET A 111 -6.13 20.27 -10.87
CA MET A 111 -6.08 19.68 -9.55
C MET A 111 -4.66 19.78 -8.99
N LEU A 112 -4.47 20.62 -7.99
CA LEU A 112 -3.19 20.83 -7.31
C LEU A 112 -3.16 20.10 -5.94
N PRO A 113 -1.99 19.61 -5.51
CA PRO A 113 -0.73 19.57 -6.26
C PRO A 113 -0.72 18.42 -7.29
N ASP A 114 0.18 18.51 -8.29
CA ASP A 114 0.49 17.37 -9.17
C ASP A 114 0.97 16.20 -8.31
N GLN A 115 0.42 15.00 -8.54
CA GLN A 115 0.63 13.84 -7.67
C GLN A 115 1.86 13.05 -8.12
N ARG A 116 2.82 12.81 -7.24
CA ARG A 116 4.00 12.00 -7.56
C ARG A 116 3.59 10.54 -7.79
N ILE A 117 3.92 10.01 -8.97
CA ILE A 117 3.83 8.57 -9.29
C ILE A 117 5.23 7.99 -9.18
N THR A 118 5.49 7.23 -8.12
CA THR A 118 6.72 6.46 -7.98
C THR A 118 6.68 5.21 -8.86
N SER A 119 7.77 4.90 -9.55
CA SER A 119 7.88 3.74 -10.46
C SER A 119 7.87 2.37 -9.76
N VAL A 120 7.93 2.32 -8.43
CA VAL A 120 8.08 1.10 -7.63
C VAL A 120 6.95 0.06 -7.83
N PRO A 121 5.65 0.43 -7.89
CA PRO A 121 4.58 -0.55 -8.11
C PRO A 121 4.60 -1.18 -9.52
N HIS A 122 5.18 -0.50 -10.51
CA HIS A 122 5.31 -1.02 -11.88
C HIS A 122 6.60 -1.83 -12.08
N ALA A 123 7.65 -1.56 -11.30
CA ALA A 123 8.89 -2.33 -11.32
C ALA A 123 8.65 -3.80 -10.93
N LEU A 124 7.84 -4.05 -9.88
CA LEU A 124 7.48 -5.42 -9.47
C LEU A 124 6.59 -6.15 -10.48
N ALA A 125 5.65 -5.45 -11.14
CA ALA A 125 4.76 -6.07 -12.11
C ALA A 125 5.46 -6.35 -13.47
N ALA A 126 6.44 -5.52 -13.85
CA ALA A 126 7.25 -5.69 -15.06
C ALA A 126 8.39 -6.71 -14.88
N GLU A 127 8.91 -6.91 -13.65
CA GLU A 127 9.94 -7.92 -13.35
C GLU A 127 9.48 -9.35 -13.65
N VAL A 128 8.18 -9.66 -13.47
CA VAL A 128 7.63 -10.99 -13.78
C VAL A 128 7.53 -11.24 -15.30
N ALA A 129 7.55 -10.18 -16.13
CA ALA A 129 7.45 -10.29 -17.60
C ALA A 129 8.78 -10.16 -18.34
N ASN A 130 9.81 -9.54 -17.75
CA ASN A 130 11.07 -9.20 -18.45
C ASN A 130 12.21 -10.23 -18.32
N LEU A 131 12.02 -11.35 -17.59
CA LEU A 131 13.00 -12.45 -17.60
C LEU A 131 13.11 -13.14 -18.98
N ALA A 132 12.23 -12.82 -19.94
CA ALA A 132 12.16 -13.51 -21.23
C ALA A 132 12.84 -12.80 -22.42
N ASN A 133 13.23 -11.51 -22.36
CA ASN A 133 13.62 -10.79 -23.61
C ASN A 133 14.78 -9.76 -23.55
N VAL A 134 15.49 -9.55 -22.43
CA VAL A 134 16.57 -8.53 -22.34
C VAL A 134 17.96 -9.09 -22.70
N ALA A 135 18.10 -9.78 -23.83
CA ALA A 135 19.40 -10.28 -24.30
C ALA A 135 19.95 -9.56 -25.54
N LYS A 136 19.37 -8.43 -26.01
CA LYS A 136 19.73 -7.91 -27.34
C LYS A 136 19.91 -6.40 -27.57
N ALA A 137 20.03 -5.56 -26.56
CA ALA A 137 20.42 -4.16 -26.81
C ALA A 137 21.13 -3.50 -25.61
N VAL A 138 22.43 -3.77 -25.47
CA VAL A 138 23.33 -2.89 -24.70
C VAL A 138 24.44 -2.47 -25.67
N GLU A 139 24.50 -1.18 -26.00
CA GLU A 139 25.57 -0.59 -26.81
C GLU A 139 26.89 -0.64 -26.03
N PRO A 140 28.04 -0.93 -26.70
CA PRO A 140 29.34 -1.00 -26.04
C PRO A 140 29.71 0.31 -25.33
N GLY A 141 29.88 0.27 -24.00
CA GLY A 141 30.35 1.40 -23.18
C GLY A 141 29.28 2.16 -22.38
N ALA A 142 28.00 1.76 -22.44
CA ALA A 142 26.90 2.43 -21.74
C ALA A 142 26.94 2.30 -20.19
N VAL A 143 27.76 1.40 -19.65
CA VAL A 143 27.96 1.21 -18.20
C VAL A 143 29.43 1.43 -17.87
N THR A 144 29.72 2.45 -17.06
CA THR A 144 31.08 2.75 -16.58
C THR A 144 31.29 2.19 -15.17
N LYS A 145 32.54 1.85 -14.81
CA LYS A 145 32.88 1.16 -13.55
C LYS A 145 32.47 1.94 -12.29
N SER A 146 32.31 3.26 -12.40
CA SER A 146 31.85 4.16 -11.33
C SER A 146 30.32 4.21 -11.15
N MET A 147 29.55 3.58 -12.04
CA MET A 147 28.08 3.54 -11.99
C MET A 147 27.56 2.26 -11.32
N LEU A 148 28.46 1.39 -10.84
CA LEU A 148 28.13 0.14 -10.16
C LEU A 148 28.22 0.35 -8.64
N SER A 149 27.26 -0.19 -7.88
CA SER A 149 27.31 -0.21 -6.42
C SER A 149 28.48 -1.09 -5.93
N ALA A 150 28.91 -0.92 -4.67
CA ALA A 150 30.00 -1.70 -4.10
C ALA A 150 29.73 -3.22 -4.13
N GLU A 151 28.47 -3.63 -4.03
CA GLU A 151 28.02 -5.04 -4.15
C GLU A 151 28.09 -5.55 -5.60
N VAL A 152 27.66 -4.74 -6.57
CA VAL A 152 27.74 -5.12 -8.01
C VAL A 152 29.18 -5.11 -8.51
N LEU A 153 30.02 -4.22 -7.98
CA LEU A 153 31.45 -4.21 -8.26
C LEU A 153 32.19 -5.39 -7.59
N ALA A 154 31.65 -5.92 -6.49
CA ALA A 154 32.13 -7.16 -5.86
C ALA A 154 31.73 -8.40 -6.67
N ASP A 155 30.51 -8.44 -7.22
CA ASP A 155 30.04 -9.50 -8.14
C ASP A 155 30.79 -9.48 -9.49
N LEU A 156 31.04 -8.29 -10.07
CA LEU A 156 31.76 -8.19 -11.35
C LEU A 156 33.26 -8.50 -11.23
N ASN A 157 33.85 -8.31 -10.05
CA ASN A 157 35.23 -8.72 -9.75
C ASN A 157 35.28 -10.11 -9.10
N GLN A 158 34.15 -10.80 -8.95
CA GLN A 158 34.12 -12.18 -8.49
C GLN A 158 34.67 -13.05 -9.62
N THR A 159 35.71 -13.82 -9.32
CA THR A 159 36.31 -14.77 -10.25
C THR A 159 35.23 -15.73 -10.72
N VAL A 160 35.02 -15.82 -12.04
CA VAL A 160 34.12 -16.81 -12.64
C VAL A 160 34.64 -18.19 -12.29
N ASN A 161 33.99 -18.84 -11.34
CA ASN A 161 34.26 -20.23 -11.01
C ASN A 161 33.38 -21.13 -11.89
N ASN A 162 33.93 -22.30 -12.23
CA ASN A 162 33.50 -23.29 -13.23
C ASN A 162 32.00 -23.69 -13.29
N ALA A 163 31.15 -23.23 -12.37
CA ALA A 163 29.71 -23.51 -12.38
C ALA A 163 28.94 -22.78 -13.50
N ALA A 164 29.44 -21.65 -14.02
CA ALA A 164 28.77 -20.90 -15.09
C ALA A 164 28.91 -21.54 -16.50
N ILE A 165 29.76 -22.56 -16.67
CA ILE A 165 29.93 -23.30 -17.94
C ILE A 165 28.98 -24.51 -18.01
N ALA A 166 28.50 -25.01 -16.87
CA ALA A 166 27.70 -26.23 -16.81
C ALA A 166 26.23 -26.06 -17.24
N SER A 167 25.67 -24.84 -17.30
CA SER A 167 24.23 -24.66 -17.56
C SER A 167 23.84 -24.46 -19.03
N ASN A 168 24.78 -24.53 -19.98
CA ASN A 168 24.51 -24.51 -21.43
C ASN A 168 25.07 -25.74 -22.18
N ALA A 169 25.36 -26.84 -21.48
CA ALA A 169 25.90 -28.05 -22.07
C ALA A 169 24.81 -28.92 -22.72
N ASN A 170 24.35 -28.52 -23.90
CA ASN A 170 23.78 -29.46 -24.87
C ASN A 170 24.92 -30.00 -25.77
N ILE A 171 25.97 -30.54 -25.14
CA ILE A 171 27.05 -31.26 -25.84
C ILE A 171 26.95 -32.72 -25.40
N ALA A 172 26.42 -33.56 -26.28
CA ALA A 172 26.38 -34.99 -26.08
C ALA A 172 27.81 -35.57 -26.03
N PHE A 173 28.10 -36.41 -25.03
CA PHE A 173 29.37 -37.10 -24.83
C PHE A 173 29.77 -38.02 -26.00
N SER A 174 28.83 -38.37 -26.88
CA SER A 174 29.04 -39.22 -28.06
C SER A 174 29.97 -38.63 -29.13
N LYS A 175 30.45 -37.39 -28.93
CA LYS A 175 31.40 -36.70 -29.83
C LYS A 175 32.81 -36.53 -29.25
N LEU A 176 33.11 -37.03 -28.04
CA LEU A 176 34.46 -37.08 -27.51
C LEU A 176 35.10 -38.44 -27.81
N ALA A 177 36.19 -38.44 -28.60
CA ALA A 177 36.99 -39.64 -28.83
C ALA A 177 37.93 -39.88 -27.63
N ILE A 178 37.42 -40.55 -26.60
CA ILE A 178 38.24 -40.98 -25.45
C ILE A 178 38.98 -42.25 -25.85
N ASN A 179 40.31 -42.19 -25.96
CA ASN A 179 41.11 -43.39 -26.20
C ASN A 179 41.34 -44.14 -24.88
N LYS A 180 41.50 -45.47 -24.99
CA LYS A 180 41.68 -46.42 -23.87
C LYS A 180 42.81 -46.05 -22.88
N ALA A 181 43.77 -45.23 -23.28
CA ALA A 181 44.86 -44.76 -22.44
C ALA A 181 44.41 -43.70 -21.40
N ASP A 182 43.39 -42.90 -21.70
CA ASP A 182 42.91 -41.83 -20.82
C ASP A 182 41.96 -42.36 -19.73
N ILE A 183 41.35 -43.53 -19.96
CA ILE A 183 40.55 -44.26 -18.96
C ILE A 183 41.43 -44.82 -17.83
N ILE A 184 42.68 -45.19 -18.16
CA ILE A 184 43.65 -45.74 -17.18
C ILE A 184 44.20 -44.61 -16.27
N GLY A 185 44.26 -43.36 -16.74
CA GLY A 185 44.70 -42.21 -15.97
C GLY A 185 43.72 -41.72 -14.89
N LEU A 186 42.47 -42.21 -14.90
CA LEU A 186 41.40 -41.84 -13.96
C LEU A 186 41.16 -42.90 -12.86
N GLY A 187 41.98 -43.96 -12.78
CA GLY A 187 42.04 -44.85 -11.63
C GLY A 187 40.90 -45.88 -11.47
N LEU A 188 40.17 -46.22 -12.54
CA LEU A 188 39.15 -47.29 -12.50
C LEU A 188 39.76 -48.69 -12.78
N PRO A 189 39.29 -49.77 -12.11
CA PRO A 189 39.88 -51.12 -12.25
C PRO A 189 39.66 -51.72 -13.64
N SER A 190 40.74 -52.22 -14.24
CA SER A 190 40.83 -52.63 -15.65
C SER A 190 40.48 -54.09 -15.94
N SER A 191 39.44 -54.68 -15.33
CA SER A 191 39.18 -56.12 -15.51
C SER A 191 37.89 -56.51 -16.22
N ASP A 192 37.09 -55.56 -16.73
CA ASP A 192 35.91 -55.91 -17.53
C ASP A 192 36.19 -55.73 -19.03
N THR A 193 36.33 -56.85 -19.73
CA THR A 193 36.66 -56.91 -21.17
C THR A 193 35.43 -56.90 -22.07
N ASP A 194 34.25 -56.54 -21.57
CA ASP A 194 33.04 -56.55 -22.40
C ASP A 194 32.90 -55.26 -23.21
N THR A 195 33.03 -55.38 -24.53
CA THR A 195 32.96 -54.27 -25.51
C THR A 195 31.54 -53.73 -25.74
N ASN A 196 30.62 -53.93 -24.79
CA ASN A 196 29.19 -53.62 -24.94
C ASN A 196 28.58 -52.89 -23.74
N LEU A 197 29.29 -51.93 -23.14
CA LEU A 197 28.61 -50.91 -22.34
C LEU A 197 27.83 -50.00 -23.29
N SER A 198 26.50 -50.00 -23.18
CA SER A 198 25.65 -49.11 -23.95
C SER A 198 25.87 -47.66 -23.52
N GLU A 199 25.58 -46.73 -24.43
CA GLU A 199 25.71 -45.27 -24.25
C GLU A 199 25.08 -44.78 -22.92
N ALA A 200 24.00 -45.43 -22.46
CA ALA A 200 23.32 -45.15 -21.20
C ALA A 200 24.08 -45.58 -19.92
N ALA A 201 24.95 -46.59 -20.01
CA ALA A 201 25.75 -47.07 -18.87
C ALA A 201 26.94 -46.15 -18.60
N VAL A 202 27.51 -45.54 -19.65
CA VAL A 202 28.60 -44.56 -19.54
C VAL A 202 28.06 -43.22 -19.02
N ASP A 203 26.89 -42.77 -19.49
CA ASP A 203 26.22 -41.57 -18.97
C ASP A 203 25.87 -41.68 -17.47
N SER A 204 25.53 -42.89 -17.00
CA SER A 204 25.21 -43.12 -15.58
C SER A 204 26.44 -43.15 -14.66
N MET A 205 27.62 -43.53 -15.18
CA MET A 205 28.87 -43.56 -14.41
C MET A 205 29.52 -42.18 -14.25
N VAL A 206 29.31 -41.27 -15.21
CA VAL A 206 29.78 -39.87 -15.15
C VAL A 206 28.86 -39.01 -14.28
N ALA A 207 27.56 -39.28 -14.25
CA ALA A 207 26.58 -38.53 -13.45
C ALA A 207 26.72 -38.73 -11.92
N ASN A 208 27.34 -39.82 -11.45
CA ASN A 208 27.34 -40.19 -10.03
C ASN A 208 28.67 -39.99 -9.28
N ASN A 209 29.79 -39.65 -9.95
CA ASN A 209 31.11 -39.59 -9.28
C ASN A 209 31.86 -38.25 -9.38
N GLY A 210 31.27 -37.19 -9.92
CA GLY A 210 31.82 -35.82 -9.74
C GLY A 210 33.25 -35.59 -10.29
N PHE A 211 33.79 -36.48 -11.12
CA PHE A 211 35.07 -36.29 -11.76
C PHE A 211 34.87 -35.47 -13.04
N LEU A 212 35.09 -34.15 -12.94
CA LEU A 212 35.75 -33.27 -13.93
C LEU A 212 35.38 -31.80 -13.65
N SER A 213 36.30 -31.03 -13.09
CA SER A 213 36.24 -29.56 -13.08
C SER A 213 36.75 -29.01 -14.43
N ALA A 214 36.25 -27.83 -14.85
CA ALA A 214 36.45 -27.29 -16.19
C ALA A 214 37.91 -26.90 -16.55
N ASP A 215 38.86 -27.03 -15.62
CA ASP A 215 40.29 -26.83 -15.87
C ASP A 215 40.97 -28.02 -16.58
N SER A 216 40.21 -29.08 -16.83
CA SER A 216 40.73 -30.35 -17.37
C SER A 216 40.72 -30.43 -18.90
N ILE A 217 40.16 -29.45 -19.63
CA ILE A 217 40.01 -29.52 -21.11
C ILE A 217 41.00 -28.56 -21.78
N THR A 218 42.04 -29.11 -22.40
CA THR A 218 43.04 -28.33 -23.14
C THR A 218 42.79 -28.38 -24.66
N ARG A 219 43.39 -27.46 -25.42
CA ARG A 219 43.30 -27.36 -26.90
C ARG A 219 43.68 -28.66 -27.63
N GLN A 220 44.37 -29.59 -26.95
CA GLN A 220 44.80 -30.91 -27.43
C GLN A 220 43.72 -32.00 -27.26
N MET A 221 42.66 -31.71 -26.51
CA MET A 221 41.55 -32.63 -26.21
C MET A 221 40.31 -32.38 -27.09
N LEU A 222 40.44 -31.47 -28.06
CA LEU A 222 39.44 -31.21 -29.09
C LEU A 222 39.66 -32.17 -30.27
N PRO A 223 38.59 -32.81 -30.79
CA PRO A 223 38.66 -33.63 -31.99
C PRO A 223 39.31 -32.89 -33.17
N GLY A 224 40.15 -33.60 -33.92
CA GLY A 224 41.01 -32.99 -34.96
C GLY A 224 40.27 -32.31 -36.10
N ASP A 225 39.00 -32.66 -36.33
CA ASP A 225 38.06 -32.00 -37.25
C ASP A 225 37.61 -30.62 -36.72
N VAL A 226 37.34 -30.50 -35.42
CA VAL A 226 37.04 -29.20 -34.76
C VAL A 226 38.27 -28.29 -34.72
N LEU A 227 39.47 -28.85 -34.53
CA LEU A 227 40.73 -28.09 -34.57
C LEU A 227 41.16 -27.74 -36.02
N ALA A 228 40.70 -28.49 -37.02
CA ALA A 228 40.95 -28.25 -38.44
C ALA A 228 39.97 -27.23 -39.06
N ASP A 229 38.70 -27.26 -38.67
CA ASP A 229 37.70 -26.26 -39.10
C ASP A 229 37.97 -24.87 -38.50
N LEU A 230 38.63 -24.81 -37.34
CA LEU A 230 39.10 -23.57 -36.73
C LEU A 230 40.37 -23.00 -37.39
N ASN A 231 41.09 -23.77 -38.23
CA ASN A 231 42.42 -23.41 -38.73
C ASN A 231 42.64 -23.44 -40.25
N ALA A 232 41.75 -23.94 -41.12
CA ALA A 232 41.99 -23.80 -42.56
C ALA A 232 40.77 -23.90 -43.49
N THR A 233 40.64 -22.87 -44.33
CA THR A 233 39.90 -22.82 -45.59
C THR A 233 40.43 -23.84 -46.62
N ILE A 234 39.50 -24.51 -47.33
CA ILE A 234 39.62 -25.37 -48.53
C ILE A 234 40.01 -26.87 -48.30
N PRO A 235 39.08 -27.84 -48.47
CA PRO A 235 39.31 -29.28 -48.29
C PRO A 235 40.06 -30.00 -49.42
N ARG A 236 40.54 -31.21 -49.09
CA ARG A 236 41.21 -32.23 -49.93
C ARG A 236 40.46 -32.71 -51.19
N SER A 237 39.25 -32.22 -51.47
CA SER A 237 38.55 -32.49 -52.74
C SER A 237 39.28 -31.89 -53.97
N ARG A 238 40.37 -31.13 -53.75
CA ARG A 238 41.26 -30.60 -54.79
C ARG A 238 42.62 -31.30 -54.90
N LEU A 239 42.87 -32.40 -54.18
CA LEU A 239 44.11 -33.18 -54.32
C LEU A 239 43.93 -34.28 -55.38
N ALA A 240 44.92 -34.43 -56.25
CA ALA A 240 44.90 -35.42 -57.34
C ALA A 240 44.96 -36.86 -56.81
N ALA A 241 44.37 -37.78 -57.59
CA ALA A 241 44.13 -39.17 -57.19
C ALA A 241 45.41 -39.99 -56.93
N ASP A 242 46.55 -39.53 -57.42
CA ASP A 242 47.88 -40.12 -57.21
C ASP A 242 48.37 -39.96 -55.76
N VAL A 243 48.08 -38.83 -55.10
CA VAL A 243 48.45 -38.60 -53.69
C VAL A 243 47.53 -39.37 -52.73
N LEU A 244 46.29 -39.68 -53.15
CA LEU A 244 45.35 -40.50 -52.38
C LEU A 244 45.65 -42.00 -52.46
N SER A 245 46.47 -42.42 -53.44
CA SER A 245 46.89 -43.82 -53.65
C SER A 245 48.11 -44.21 -52.82
N ASP A 246 49.00 -43.27 -52.49
CA ASP A 246 50.24 -43.56 -51.75
C ASP A 246 50.05 -43.66 -50.23
N LEU A 247 48.98 -43.09 -49.67
CA LEU A 247 48.75 -43.06 -48.22
C LEU A 247 48.04 -44.31 -47.64
N ASN A 248 47.54 -45.22 -48.48
CA ASN A 248 46.60 -46.27 -48.06
C ASN A 248 47.12 -47.71 -48.28
N ARG A 249 48.43 -47.97 -48.10
CA ARG A 249 48.98 -49.34 -48.19
C ARG A 249 49.70 -49.78 -46.92
N THR A 250 49.26 -50.89 -46.31
CA THR A 250 50.10 -51.72 -45.43
C THR A 250 50.17 -53.14 -45.98
N ILE A 251 51.38 -53.67 -46.03
CA ILE A 251 51.82 -54.93 -46.66
C ILE A 251 51.65 -56.08 -45.65
N HIS A 252 51.19 -57.26 -46.10
CA HIS A 252 51.05 -58.45 -45.26
C HIS A 252 52.33 -59.31 -45.29
N LEU A 253 52.54 -60.13 -44.25
CA LEU A 253 53.66 -61.10 -44.12
C LEU A 253 53.74 -62.13 -45.28
N SER A 254 52.68 -62.26 -46.07
CA SER A 254 52.57 -63.07 -47.28
C SER A 254 53.28 -62.46 -48.51
N ASP A 255 53.73 -61.21 -48.42
CA ASP A 255 54.29 -60.45 -49.55
C ASP A 255 55.84 -60.41 -49.55
N LEU A 256 56.49 -61.16 -48.65
CA LEU A 256 57.96 -61.26 -48.58
C LEU A 256 58.50 -62.38 -49.48
N ALA A 257 59.53 -62.07 -50.27
CA ALA A 257 60.20 -63.05 -51.13
C ALA A 257 60.84 -64.19 -50.30
N PRO A 258 60.89 -65.44 -50.83
CA PRO A 258 61.37 -66.62 -50.10
C PRO A 258 62.79 -66.52 -49.49
N GLY A 259 63.63 -65.59 -49.97
CA GLY A 259 64.96 -65.34 -49.42
C GLY A 259 64.99 -64.59 -48.10
N VAL A 260 64.00 -63.74 -47.79
CA VAL A 260 63.95 -62.99 -46.51
C VAL A 260 63.29 -63.82 -45.40
N LEU A 261 62.43 -64.77 -45.77
CA LEU A 261 61.83 -65.73 -44.85
C LEU A 261 62.82 -66.85 -44.43
N ALA A 262 63.94 -67.00 -45.15
CA ALA A 262 65.01 -67.96 -44.84
C ALA A 262 66.04 -67.41 -43.83
N ASP A 263 66.23 -66.09 -43.75
CA ASP A 263 67.16 -65.47 -42.78
C ASP A 263 66.55 -65.32 -41.38
N LEU A 264 65.21 -65.32 -41.24
CA LEU A 264 64.55 -65.23 -39.93
C LEU A 264 64.32 -66.58 -39.22
N ASN A 265 64.50 -67.72 -39.91
CA ASN A 265 64.10 -69.05 -39.42
C ASN A 265 65.27 -70.05 -39.21
N ALA A 266 66.52 -69.59 -39.15
CA ALA A 266 67.67 -70.46 -38.87
C ALA A 266 68.03 -70.50 -37.37
N THR A 267 67.63 -71.57 -36.68
CA THR A 267 68.21 -71.99 -35.39
C THR A 267 69.54 -72.72 -35.68
N ILE A 268 70.67 -72.22 -35.18
CA ILE A 268 71.97 -72.91 -35.33
C ILE A 268 72.04 -74.09 -34.34
N THR A 269 72.01 -75.30 -34.87
CA THR A 269 72.33 -76.57 -34.18
C THR A 269 73.83 -76.92 -34.27
N ARG A 270 74.34 -77.61 -33.24
CA ARG A 270 75.75 -77.99 -32.94
C ARG A 270 76.57 -78.68 -34.05
N SER A 271 75.99 -79.03 -35.20
CA SER A 271 76.66 -79.81 -36.26
C SER A 271 77.46 -78.99 -37.28
N ARG A 272 77.58 -77.67 -37.10
CA ARG A 272 78.26 -76.75 -38.04
C ARG A 272 79.38 -75.90 -37.40
N LEU A 273 79.83 -76.26 -36.20
CA LEU A 273 80.93 -75.60 -35.51
C LEU A 273 82.26 -76.32 -35.80
N ALA A 274 83.32 -75.55 -36.00
CA ALA A 274 84.66 -76.04 -36.28
C ALA A 274 85.21 -76.87 -35.09
N ALA A 275 86.09 -77.84 -35.38
CA ALA A 275 86.52 -78.86 -34.42
C ALA A 275 87.32 -78.33 -33.22
N ASP A 276 87.92 -77.15 -33.35
CA ASP A 276 88.56 -76.38 -32.29
C ASP A 276 87.52 -75.69 -31.37
N VAL A 277 86.42 -75.21 -31.94
CA VAL A 277 85.27 -74.64 -31.21
C VAL A 277 84.41 -75.72 -30.53
N LEU A 278 84.42 -76.96 -31.05
CA LEU A 278 83.76 -78.11 -30.43
C LEU A 278 84.54 -78.67 -29.22
N ALA A 279 85.87 -78.48 -29.18
CA ALA A 279 86.72 -78.94 -28.07
C ALA A 279 86.64 -78.03 -26.83
N ASP A 280 86.43 -76.73 -27.02
CA ASP A 280 86.25 -75.77 -25.91
C ASP A 280 84.83 -75.81 -25.32
N LEU A 281 83.84 -76.39 -26.02
CA LEU A 281 82.45 -76.49 -25.59
C LEU A 281 82.13 -77.79 -24.82
N ASP A 282 82.96 -78.84 -24.95
CA ASP A 282 82.78 -80.15 -24.30
C ASP A 282 83.64 -80.36 -23.03
N HIS A 283 84.42 -79.36 -22.59
CA HIS A 283 85.05 -79.40 -21.26
C HIS A 283 84.13 -78.82 -20.18
N SER A 284 83.10 -79.61 -19.88
CA SER A 284 82.29 -79.50 -18.68
C SER A 284 83.11 -79.72 -17.41
N ILE A 285 82.86 -78.95 -16.35
CA ILE A 285 82.51 -79.53 -15.04
C ILE A 285 81.36 -78.69 -14.48
N VAL A 286 80.18 -79.31 -14.35
CA VAL A 286 78.92 -78.68 -13.90
C VAL A 286 78.62 -79.07 -12.45
N ALA A 287 78.28 -78.11 -11.60
CA ALA A 287 77.67 -78.36 -10.30
C ALA A 287 76.25 -78.93 -10.52
N GLY A 288 76.07 -80.22 -10.19
CA GLY A 288 74.84 -80.98 -10.44
C GLY A 288 75.05 -82.39 -11.04
N SER A 289 76.30 -82.83 -11.25
CA SER A 289 76.64 -84.09 -11.93
C SER A 289 76.67 -85.34 -11.05
N VAL A 290 76.20 -85.28 -9.79
CA VAL A 290 76.04 -86.47 -8.93
C VAL A 290 74.56 -86.67 -8.61
N THR A 291 73.95 -87.70 -9.20
CA THR A 291 72.59 -88.15 -8.85
C THR A 291 72.66 -89.28 -7.82
N ARG A 292 71.57 -89.49 -7.05
CA ARG A 292 71.48 -90.43 -5.92
C ARG A 292 71.95 -91.86 -6.23
N ASP A 293 71.86 -92.28 -7.48
CA ASP A 293 72.22 -93.63 -7.92
C ASP A 293 73.70 -93.80 -8.28
N MET A 294 74.47 -92.70 -8.23
CA MET A 294 75.91 -92.68 -8.46
C MET A 294 76.72 -92.81 -7.16
N LEU A 295 76.06 -92.94 -6.00
CA LEU A 295 76.68 -93.20 -4.70
C LEU A 295 76.80 -94.71 -4.48
N ALA A 296 77.96 -95.16 -3.97
CA ALA A 296 78.13 -96.54 -3.51
C ALA A 296 77.06 -96.87 -2.44
N ALA A 297 76.62 -98.13 -2.37
CA ALA A 297 75.42 -98.52 -1.60
C ALA A 297 75.51 -98.20 -0.09
N ASP A 298 76.72 -98.20 0.45
CA ASP A 298 77.11 -97.74 1.79
C ASP A 298 76.94 -96.22 1.96
N VAL A 299 77.44 -95.41 1.02
CA VAL A 299 77.30 -93.94 1.04
C VAL A 299 75.84 -93.51 0.88
N ARG A 300 75.07 -94.25 0.08
CA ARG A 300 73.63 -94.01 -0.13
C ARG A 300 72.79 -94.42 1.08
N ALA A 301 73.27 -95.35 1.91
CA ALA A 301 72.66 -95.72 3.18
C ALA A 301 72.93 -94.65 4.25
N ASP A 302 74.16 -94.13 4.34
CA ASP A 302 74.51 -93.03 5.23
C ASP A 302 73.77 -91.72 4.89
N LEU A 303 73.58 -91.43 3.59
CA LEU A 303 72.84 -90.24 3.12
C LEU A 303 71.31 -90.33 3.37
N ASN A 304 70.73 -91.53 3.32
CA ASN A 304 69.31 -91.71 3.68
C ASN A 304 69.10 -91.78 5.20
N ALA A 305 70.09 -92.22 5.95
CA ALA A 305 70.06 -92.14 7.41
C ALA A 305 70.11 -90.69 7.90
N SER A 306 70.77 -89.77 7.18
CA SER A 306 70.93 -88.37 7.59
C SER A 306 69.80 -87.41 7.20
N LEU A 307 68.86 -87.80 6.33
CA LEU A 307 67.77 -86.93 5.85
C LEU A 307 66.37 -87.27 6.41
N SER A 308 66.27 -88.24 7.33
CA SER A 308 64.98 -88.64 7.92
C SER A 308 64.68 -88.02 9.29
N SER A 309 65.52 -87.11 9.80
CA SER A 309 65.15 -86.32 10.99
C SER A 309 66.04 -85.10 11.18
N ALA A 310 65.39 -83.92 11.22
CA ALA A 310 65.86 -82.59 11.68
C ALA A 310 66.18 -81.53 10.60
N SER A 311 65.24 -80.59 10.43
CA SER A 311 65.37 -79.16 10.09
C SER A 311 66.52 -78.69 9.20
N VAL A 312 66.20 -78.23 7.98
CA VAL A 312 67.07 -77.33 7.21
C VAL A 312 67.07 -75.96 7.89
N THR A 313 68.02 -75.73 8.79
CA THR A 313 68.26 -74.43 9.43
C THR A 313 69.21 -73.57 8.59
N ALA A 314 69.24 -72.25 8.81
CA ALA A 314 70.18 -71.32 8.14
C ALA A 314 71.65 -71.77 8.21
N ALA A 315 72.04 -72.56 9.22
CA ALA A 315 73.38 -73.13 9.37
C ALA A 315 73.76 -74.18 8.30
N ASN A 316 72.80 -74.77 7.58
CA ASN A 316 73.00 -75.95 6.74
C ASN A 316 72.71 -75.70 5.23
N MET A 317 72.46 -74.44 4.82
CA MET A 317 72.21 -74.06 3.42
C MET A 317 73.37 -73.28 2.81
N HIS A 318 73.63 -73.47 1.52
CA HIS A 318 74.65 -72.71 0.79
C HIS A 318 74.32 -71.20 0.79
N PRO A 319 75.26 -70.29 1.11
CA PRO A 319 75.00 -68.86 1.27
C PRO A 319 74.28 -68.20 0.09
N ASP A 320 74.60 -68.63 -1.14
CA ASP A 320 73.97 -68.10 -2.36
C ASP A 320 72.49 -68.47 -2.53
N LEU A 321 72.01 -69.48 -1.81
CA LEU A 321 70.60 -69.89 -1.83
C LEU A 321 69.78 -69.16 -0.77
N VAL A 322 70.39 -68.74 0.34
CA VAL A 322 69.71 -68.06 1.47
C VAL A 322 68.99 -66.79 1.00
N LYS A 323 69.54 -66.05 0.04
CA LYS A 323 68.94 -64.83 -0.51
C LYS A 323 67.58 -65.03 -1.20
N TYR A 324 67.24 -66.24 -1.65
CA TYR A 324 65.95 -66.54 -2.27
C TYR A 324 64.88 -66.97 -1.26
N PHE A 325 65.28 -67.24 0.00
CA PHE A 325 64.37 -67.58 1.09
C PHE A 325 64.08 -66.36 1.96
N LEU A 326 65.05 -65.44 2.14
CA LEU A 326 64.86 -64.23 2.95
C LEU A 326 63.61 -63.44 2.54
N PRO A 327 62.80 -62.97 3.50
CA PRO A 327 61.67 -62.09 3.21
C PRO A 327 62.13 -60.74 2.68
N GLU A 328 61.52 -60.28 1.58
CA GLU A 328 61.69 -58.92 1.04
C GLU A 328 60.31 -58.33 0.76
N ILE A 329 60.01 -57.14 1.31
CA ILE A 329 58.73 -56.48 1.07
C ILE A 329 58.79 -55.74 -0.27
N SER A 330 57.95 -56.14 -1.22
CA SER A 330 57.82 -55.49 -2.52
C SER A 330 56.79 -54.36 -2.50
N ASN A 331 55.77 -54.44 -1.64
CA ASN A 331 54.78 -53.38 -1.42
C ASN A 331 54.51 -53.16 0.07
N HIS A 332 54.77 -51.94 0.53
CA HIS A 332 54.48 -51.49 1.88
C HIS A 332 53.01 -51.05 2.01
N PRO A 333 52.40 -51.15 3.20
CA PRO A 333 51.08 -50.57 3.44
C PRO A 333 51.10 -49.04 3.21
N VAL A 334 49.99 -48.52 2.72
CA VAL A 334 49.81 -47.09 2.44
C VAL A 334 48.85 -46.49 3.48
N GLY A 335 49.18 -45.29 3.97
CA GLY A 335 48.32 -44.57 4.91
C GLY A 335 46.97 -44.20 4.29
N VAL A 336 45.92 -44.21 5.11
CA VAL A 336 44.54 -43.93 4.66
C VAL A 336 43.77 -43.19 5.75
N SER A 337 42.86 -42.32 5.31
CA SER A 337 41.87 -41.68 6.18
C SER A 337 40.48 -42.24 5.88
N VAL A 338 39.76 -42.69 6.91
CA VAL A 338 38.45 -43.35 6.78
C VAL A 338 37.46 -42.71 7.74
N LEU A 339 36.22 -42.49 7.28
CA LEU A 339 35.16 -41.98 8.14
C LEU A 339 34.79 -43.03 9.21
N GLN A 340 34.55 -42.56 10.43
CA GLN A 340 34.07 -43.40 11.54
C GLN A 340 32.85 -44.22 11.12
N GLY A 341 32.83 -45.49 11.50
CA GLY A 341 31.77 -46.44 11.13
C GLY A 341 32.02 -47.21 9.83
N MET A 342 32.86 -46.69 8.93
CA MET A 342 33.21 -47.35 7.66
C MET A 342 34.33 -48.39 7.83
N GLY A 343 34.42 -49.30 6.86
CA GLY A 343 35.49 -50.30 6.80
C GLY A 343 36.56 -50.00 5.74
N THR A 344 37.74 -50.59 5.88
CA THR A 344 38.82 -50.53 4.89
C THR A 344 39.77 -51.72 5.04
N THR A 345 40.75 -51.85 4.14
CA THR A 345 41.77 -52.90 4.18
C THR A 345 43.15 -52.30 3.94
N LEU A 346 44.11 -52.69 4.78
CA LEU A 346 45.54 -52.46 4.53
C LEU A 346 46.16 -53.74 3.97
N SER A 347 47.12 -53.61 3.06
CA SER A 347 47.79 -54.75 2.45
C SER A 347 49.30 -54.58 2.42
N SER A 348 50.03 -55.70 2.38
CA SER A 348 51.46 -55.72 2.10
C SER A 348 51.81 -56.95 1.26
N GLU A 349 52.69 -56.77 0.29
CA GLU A 349 53.20 -57.87 -0.53
C GLU A 349 54.69 -58.08 -0.26
N ALA A 350 55.08 -59.35 -0.15
CA ALA A 350 56.46 -59.74 0.09
C ALA A 350 56.84 -60.96 -0.74
N THR A 351 58.10 -61.01 -1.14
CA THR A 351 58.74 -62.14 -1.84
C THR A 351 59.59 -62.95 -0.85
N GLY A 352 59.91 -64.19 -1.21
CA GLY A 352 60.56 -65.17 -0.34
C GLY A 352 59.78 -66.49 -0.27
N LYS A 353 60.13 -67.37 0.67
CA LYS A 353 59.45 -68.66 0.88
C LYS A 353 59.13 -68.85 2.37
N PHE A 354 58.04 -69.58 2.64
CA PHE A 354 57.57 -69.88 4.01
C PHE A 354 57.32 -68.61 4.86
N LEU A 355 56.76 -67.57 4.24
CA LEU A 355 56.51 -66.29 4.88
C LEU A 355 55.36 -66.38 5.88
N THR A 356 55.55 -65.70 7.01
CA THR A 356 54.53 -65.42 8.02
C THR A 356 54.41 -63.91 8.18
N TYR A 357 53.20 -63.42 8.42
CA TYR A 357 52.92 -62.00 8.61
C TYR A 357 52.47 -61.77 10.05
N GLN A 358 52.76 -60.59 10.58
CA GLN A 358 52.23 -60.12 11.86
C GLN A 358 52.03 -58.61 11.77
N TRP A 359 50.77 -58.17 11.74
CA TRP A 359 50.45 -56.74 11.76
C TRP A 359 50.68 -56.14 13.14
N GLN A 360 51.13 -54.89 13.17
CA GLN A 360 51.39 -54.10 14.35
C GLN A 360 50.68 -52.76 14.25
N ARG A 361 50.21 -52.26 15.39
CA ARG A 361 49.72 -50.88 15.54
C ARG A 361 50.56 -50.19 16.60
N ASN A 362 51.17 -49.06 16.25
CA ASN A 362 52.08 -48.29 17.10
C ASN A 362 53.20 -49.18 17.69
N GLY A 363 53.69 -50.15 16.91
CA GLY A 363 54.74 -51.10 17.30
C GLY A 363 54.28 -52.29 18.17
N VAL A 364 52.98 -52.46 18.41
CA VAL A 364 52.41 -53.58 19.19
C VAL A 364 51.65 -54.54 18.27
N ASP A 365 51.91 -55.84 18.39
CA ASP A 365 51.26 -56.89 17.60
C ASP A 365 49.74 -56.89 17.77
N LEU A 366 49.03 -56.91 16.64
CA LEU A 366 47.60 -57.15 16.57
C LEU A 366 47.34 -58.66 16.59
N SER A 367 46.75 -59.14 17.68
CA SER A 367 46.57 -60.58 17.90
C SER A 367 45.73 -61.23 16.79
N GLY A 368 46.28 -62.28 16.17
CA GLY A 368 45.61 -63.06 15.13
C GLY A 368 45.69 -62.46 13.72
N GLU A 369 46.24 -61.26 13.56
CA GLU A 369 46.36 -60.58 12.27
C GLU A 369 47.62 -61.01 11.51
N THR A 370 47.57 -62.24 10.98
CA THR A 370 48.74 -62.91 10.36
C THR A 370 48.63 -63.11 8.85
N ASN A 371 47.69 -62.41 8.20
CA ASN A 371 47.52 -62.45 6.74
C ASN A 371 48.27 -61.30 6.06
N ALA A 372 48.49 -61.43 4.74
CA ALA A 372 49.07 -60.35 3.92
C ALA A 372 48.17 -59.09 3.88
N THR A 373 46.91 -59.20 4.27
CA THR A 373 45.95 -58.11 4.41
C THR A 373 45.43 -58.00 5.84
N LEU A 374 45.16 -56.76 6.29
CA LEU A 374 44.47 -56.42 7.53
C LEU A 374 43.14 -55.77 7.19
N VAL A 375 42.03 -56.40 7.56
CA VAL A 375 40.68 -55.89 7.29
C VAL A 375 40.13 -55.22 8.55
N LEU A 376 39.81 -53.93 8.44
CA LEU A 376 39.15 -53.15 9.49
C LEU A 376 37.70 -52.93 9.07
N SER A 377 36.74 -53.70 9.59
CA SER A 377 35.36 -53.70 9.07
C SER A 377 34.51 -52.49 9.47
N SER A 378 34.78 -51.89 10.63
CA SER A 378 34.13 -50.65 11.09
C SER A 378 35.07 -49.93 12.07
N VAL A 379 35.55 -48.76 11.67
CA VAL A 379 36.60 -48.04 12.42
C VAL A 379 36.01 -47.03 13.40
N ASN A 380 36.66 -46.89 14.55
CA ASN A 380 36.39 -45.87 15.56
C ASN A 380 37.69 -45.16 15.95
N ALA A 381 37.62 -44.12 16.78
CA ALA A 381 38.80 -43.36 17.22
C ALA A 381 39.92 -44.24 17.83
N GLY A 382 39.58 -45.40 18.39
CA GLY A 382 40.55 -46.37 18.91
C GLY A 382 41.35 -47.11 17.83
N ASN A 383 41.02 -46.96 16.54
CA ASN A 383 41.75 -47.50 15.40
C ASN A 383 42.87 -46.58 14.87
N ASP A 384 42.95 -45.33 15.33
CA ASP A 384 44.00 -44.39 14.94
C ASP A 384 45.40 -44.90 15.30
N GLY A 385 46.35 -44.66 14.40
CA GLY A 385 47.76 -44.94 14.65
C GLY A 385 48.56 -45.34 13.43
N ASN A 386 49.82 -45.67 13.67
CA ASN A 386 50.73 -46.13 12.63
C ASN A 386 50.70 -47.66 12.55
N TYR A 387 50.33 -48.18 11.38
CA TYR A 387 50.30 -49.61 11.11
C TYR A 387 51.56 -50.03 10.36
N SER A 388 52.15 -51.14 10.77
CA SER A 388 53.26 -51.79 10.07
C SER A 388 53.05 -53.30 10.11
N VAL A 389 53.70 -54.03 9.20
CA VAL A 389 53.67 -55.49 9.20
C VAL A 389 55.09 -56.03 9.26
N VAL A 390 55.29 -57.03 10.12
CA VAL A 390 56.53 -57.80 10.17
C VAL A 390 56.32 -59.05 9.32
N VAL A 391 57.16 -59.21 8.30
CA VAL A 391 57.18 -60.41 7.45
C VAL A 391 58.42 -61.22 7.80
N SER A 392 58.21 -62.47 8.23
CA SER A 392 59.31 -63.30 8.74
C SER A 392 59.22 -64.76 8.31
N ASN A 393 60.35 -65.44 8.37
CA ASN A 393 60.47 -66.90 8.27
C ASN A 393 61.69 -67.36 9.08
N ASP A 394 62.04 -68.64 8.99
CA ASP A 394 63.16 -69.24 9.74
C ASP A 394 64.55 -68.65 9.38
N TRP A 395 64.66 -67.86 8.32
CA TRP A 395 65.92 -67.29 7.83
C TRP A 395 66.07 -65.79 8.12
N GLY A 396 65.00 -65.09 8.48
CA GLY A 396 65.04 -63.67 8.81
C GLY A 396 63.68 -63.00 8.89
N GLY A 397 63.69 -61.71 9.22
CA GLY A 397 62.48 -60.89 9.25
C GLY A 397 62.75 -59.48 8.75
N VAL A 398 61.77 -58.91 8.07
CA VAL A 398 61.77 -57.54 7.59
C VAL A 398 60.48 -56.86 8.05
N THR A 399 60.58 -55.59 8.48
CA THR A 399 59.42 -54.79 8.88
C THR A 399 59.09 -53.80 7.77
N SER A 400 57.81 -53.61 7.48
CA SER A 400 57.37 -52.62 6.50
C SER A 400 57.61 -51.19 6.99
N ASN A 401 57.59 -50.23 6.07
CA ASN A 401 57.35 -48.83 6.44
C ASN A 401 56.01 -48.70 7.18
N SER A 402 55.91 -47.70 8.05
CA SER A 402 54.68 -47.39 8.77
C SER A 402 53.68 -46.67 7.85
N ALA A 403 52.43 -47.11 7.88
CA ALA A 403 51.28 -46.48 7.25
C ALA A 403 50.43 -45.76 8.30
N THR A 404 50.28 -44.44 8.20
CA THR A 404 49.43 -43.67 9.11
C THR A 404 47.95 -43.91 8.80
N PHE A 405 47.20 -44.33 9.79
CA PHE A 405 45.75 -44.52 9.71
C PHE A 405 45.04 -43.47 10.56
N THR A 406 44.12 -42.72 9.94
CA THR A 406 43.32 -41.70 10.63
C THR A 406 41.82 -41.93 10.45
N VAL A 407 41.08 -41.85 11.54
CA VAL A 407 39.63 -41.93 11.57
C VAL A 407 39.06 -40.52 11.62
N ALA A 408 38.35 -40.12 10.56
CA ALA A 408 37.66 -38.84 10.49
C ALA A 408 36.25 -38.96 11.08
N THR A 409 35.81 -37.96 11.84
CA THR A 409 34.45 -37.91 12.41
C THR A 409 33.41 -37.70 11.31
N ASN A 410 32.30 -38.43 11.39
CA ASN A 410 31.14 -38.27 10.50
C ASN A 410 30.03 -37.49 11.24
N SER A 411 30.29 -36.24 11.63
CA SER A 411 29.27 -35.41 12.27
C SER A 411 28.33 -34.77 11.22
N PRO A 412 27.03 -34.64 11.51
CA PRO A 412 26.11 -33.98 10.61
C PRO A 412 26.40 -32.47 10.47
N ILE A 413 26.00 -31.91 9.34
CA ILE A 413 26.16 -30.48 9.02
C ILE A 413 24.79 -29.81 9.03
N ILE A 414 24.61 -28.81 9.91
CA ILE A 414 23.42 -27.95 9.95
C ILE A 414 23.63 -26.72 9.05
N THR A 415 22.67 -26.44 8.18
CA THR A 415 22.60 -25.23 7.34
C THR A 415 21.35 -24.42 7.72
N LEU A 416 21.52 -23.17 8.14
CA LEU A 416 20.39 -22.28 8.42
C LEU A 416 19.66 -21.92 7.12
N LEU A 417 18.33 -21.92 7.16
CA LEU A 417 17.51 -21.40 6.07
C LEU A 417 17.25 -19.91 6.33
N GLY A 418 17.80 -19.02 5.51
CA GLY A 418 17.73 -17.57 5.74
C GLY A 418 18.93 -17.02 6.54
N ALA A 419 18.85 -15.78 6.98
CA ALA A 419 19.94 -15.10 7.67
C ALA A 419 20.24 -15.71 9.05
N ASP A 420 21.49 -15.58 9.51
CA ASP A 420 21.93 -15.91 10.87
C ASP A 420 21.62 -14.79 11.88
N SER A 421 21.35 -13.57 11.40
CA SER A 421 20.85 -12.44 12.17
C SER A 421 19.60 -11.86 11.53
N VAL A 422 18.53 -11.67 12.30
CA VAL A 422 17.26 -11.11 11.83
C VAL A 422 16.85 -9.95 12.73
N ILE A 423 16.49 -8.81 12.14
CA ILE A 423 15.84 -7.71 12.85
C ILE A 423 14.34 -7.90 12.71
N HIS A 424 13.61 -7.86 13.84
CA HIS A 424 12.18 -8.09 13.89
C HIS A 424 11.46 -6.96 14.63
N GLU A 425 10.26 -6.61 14.20
CA GLU A 425 9.47 -5.54 14.81
C GLU A 425 8.76 -6.02 16.07
N ALA A 426 8.87 -5.26 17.16
CA ALA A 426 8.19 -5.53 18.41
C ALA A 426 6.66 -5.58 18.24
N ALA A 427 5.97 -6.33 19.10
CA ALA A 427 4.53 -6.56 19.07
C ALA A 427 3.98 -7.19 17.77
N THR A 428 4.85 -7.79 16.94
CA THR A 428 4.45 -8.55 15.75
C THR A 428 4.91 -10.00 15.86
N SER A 429 4.19 -10.91 15.20
CA SER A 429 4.51 -12.35 15.24
C SER A 429 5.79 -12.67 14.45
N TYR A 430 6.77 -13.29 15.10
CA TYR A 430 7.93 -13.86 14.43
C TYR A 430 7.70 -15.31 13.99
N THR A 431 8.16 -15.69 12.80
CA THR A 431 8.23 -17.09 12.37
C THR A 431 9.64 -17.37 11.88
N ASP A 432 10.29 -18.32 12.54
CA ASP A 432 11.64 -18.73 12.22
C ASP A 432 11.69 -19.49 10.88
N ALA A 433 12.70 -19.21 10.06
CA ALA A 433 12.85 -19.80 8.74
C ALA A 433 13.39 -21.25 8.76
N GLY A 434 13.86 -21.72 9.92
CA GLY A 434 14.34 -23.07 10.16
C GLY A 434 15.79 -23.32 9.75
N ALA A 435 16.14 -24.60 9.68
CA ALA A 435 17.43 -25.11 9.24
C ALA A 435 17.27 -26.48 8.57
N THR A 436 18.27 -26.90 7.79
CA THR A 436 18.40 -28.27 7.24
C THR A 436 19.62 -28.96 7.80
N ALA A 437 19.63 -30.29 7.80
CA ALA A 437 20.76 -31.09 8.25
C ALA A 437 21.04 -32.26 7.32
N LEU A 438 22.32 -32.45 6.97
CA LEU A 438 22.81 -33.54 6.13
C LEU A 438 23.99 -34.24 6.80
N ASP A 439 24.00 -35.55 6.71
CA ASP A 439 25.08 -36.44 7.14
C ASP A 439 25.55 -37.31 5.96
N ALA A 440 26.84 -37.63 5.90
CA ALA A 440 27.38 -38.38 4.76
C ALA A 440 27.02 -39.87 4.78
N LEU A 441 26.69 -40.45 5.95
CA LEU A 441 26.30 -41.84 6.12
C LEU A 441 24.78 -41.99 6.29
N ASP A 442 24.16 -41.13 7.12
CA ASP A 442 22.74 -41.21 7.47
C ASP A 442 21.82 -40.39 6.55
N GLY A 443 22.40 -39.57 5.66
CA GLY A 443 21.65 -38.77 4.69
C GLY A 443 20.95 -37.56 5.31
N ASN A 444 19.66 -37.37 5.03
CA ASN A 444 18.93 -36.17 5.46
C ASN A 444 18.37 -36.30 6.88
N LEU A 445 18.92 -35.51 7.80
CA LEU A 445 18.54 -35.46 9.21
C LEU A 445 17.70 -34.23 9.58
N THR A 446 17.20 -33.47 8.60
CA THR A 446 16.47 -32.21 8.83
C THR A 446 15.28 -32.36 9.78
N ALA A 447 14.54 -33.46 9.69
CA ALA A 447 13.39 -33.72 10.57
C ALA A 447 13.78 -34.04 12.02
N SER A 448 15.06 -34.36 12.25
CA SER A 448 15.62 -34.70 13.57
C SER A 448 16.27 -33.51 14.26
N ILE A 449 16.29 -32.32 13.63
CA ILE A 449 16.80 -31.11 14.26
C ILE A 449 15.94 -30.76 15.47
N VAL A 450 16.60 -30.59 16.60
CA VAL A 450 16.02 -30.05 17.83
C VAL A 450 16.22 -28.53 17.81
N VAL A 451 15.11 -27.80 17.85
CA VAL A 451 15.09 -26.34 17.91
C VAL A 451 14.79 -25.90 19.35
N ALA A 452 15.61 -25.01 19.91
CA ALA A 452 15.39 -24.43 21.23
C ALA A 452 15.45 -22.90 21.17
N GLY A 453 14.84 -22.24 22.15
CA GLY A 453 14.81 -20.78 22.25
C GLY A 453 13.77 -20.08 21.36
N HIS A 454 12.87 -20.80 20.68
CA HIS A 454 11.86 -20.24 19.78
C HIS A 454 10.66 -19.54 20.50
N ASP A 455 10.60 -19.59 21.83
CA ASP A 455 9.47 -19.05 22.60
C ASP A 455 9.78 -17.67 23.19
N PHE A 456 9.98 -16.66 22.34
CA PHE A 456 9.98 -15.27 22.81
C PHE A 456 8.56 -14.70 22.74
N ASN A 457 8.08 -14.18 23.87
CA ASN A 457 6.83 -13.44 23.91
C ASN A 457 7.05 -12.15 23.10
N ASP A 458 6.28 -11.93 22.03
CA ASP A 458 6.46 -10.91 20.96
C ASP A 458 6.53 -9.43 21.45
N THR A 459 6.77 -9.14 22.73
CA THR A 459 6.67 -7.81 23.34
C THR A 459 7.96 -7.33 24.04
N ALA A 460 8.98 -8.17 24.18
CA ALA A 460 10.22 -7.78 24.86
C ALA A 460 11.34 -7.47 23.85
N SER A 461 11.63 -6.18 23.67
CA SER A 461 12.76 -5.70 22.86
C SER A 461 14.09 -6.26 23.38
N GLY A 462 14.98 -6.64 22.46
CA GLY A 462 16.27 -7.25 22.78
C GLY A 462 16.67 -8.39 21.84
N ASP A 463 17.85 -8.95 22.08
CA ASP A 463 18.38 -10.08 21.33
C ASP A 463 17.89 -11.41 21.89
N HIS A 464 17.40 -12.27 21.00
CA HIS A 464 16.95 -13.61 21.32
C HIS A 464 17.64 -14.65 20.43
N ASN A 465 18.04 -15.77 21.01
CA ASN A 465 18.78 -16.81 20.29
C ASN A 465 17.89 -18.04 20.03
N VAL A 466 17.78 -18.43 18.75
CA VAL A 466 17.22 -19.72 18.34
C VAL A 466 18.39 -20.67 18.06
N THR A 467 18.45 -21.79 18.77
CA THR A 467 19.54 -22.77 18.60
C THR A 467 19.05 -24.03 17.89
N TYR A 468 19.93 -24.58 17.05
CA TYR A 468 19.69 -25.76 16.23
C TYR A 468 20.73 -26.81 16.54
N ASN A 469 20.26 -27.97 16.98
CA ASN A 469 21.11 -29.11 17.32
C ASN A 469 20.58 -30.37 16.65
N VAL A 470 21.49 -31.23 16.18
CA VAL A 470 21.15 -32.56 15.67
C VAL A 470 22.33 -33.48 15.93
N SER A 471 22.06 -34.76 16.18
CA SER A 471 23.07 -35.82 16.20
C SER A 471 22.69 -36.87 15.17
N ASP A 472 23.69 -37.52 14.60
CA ASP A 472 23.48 -38.65 13.70
C ASP A 472 22.99 -39.90 14.48
N VAL A 473 22.71 -41.00 13.77
CA VAL A 473 22.27 -42.25 14.41
C VAL A 473 23.39 -42.89 15.26
N GLY A 474 24.65 -42.59 14.93
CA GLY A 474 25.84 -42.98 15.67
C GLY A 474 26.10 -42.19 16.96
N GLY A 475 25.33 -41.13 17.21
CA GLY A 475 25.46 -40.25 18.38
C GLY A 475 26.52 -39.14 18.23
N ASN A 476 27.02 -38.88 17.01
CA ASN A 476 27.93 -37.78 16.73
C ASN A 476 27.13 -36.47 16.61
N PRO A 477 27.37 -35.45 17.45
CA PRO A 477 26.67 -34.18 17.36
C PRO A 477 27.19 -33.33 16.20
N ALA A 478 26.28 -32.59 15.55
CA ALA A 478 26.63 -31.47 14.70
C ALA A 478 27.21 -30.31 15.52
N VAL A 479 27.94 -29.42 14.85
CA VAL A 479 28.25 -28.10 15.42
C VAL A 479 26.94 -27.32 15.54
N GLU A 480 26.59 -26.88 16.76
CA GLU A 480 25.40 -26.07 17.03
C GLU A 480 25.38 -24.83 16.12
N LYS A 481 24.21 -24.53 15.56
CA LYS A 481 23.96 -23.27 14.88
C LYS A 481 23.03 -22.40 15.73
N VAL A 482 23.29 -21.10 15.70
CA VAL A 482 22.50 -20.11 16.41
C VAL A 482 22.03 -19.07 15.39
N ARG A 483 20.75 -18.73 15.45
CA ARG A 483 20.19 -17.53 14.83
C ARG A 483 19.89 -16.50 15.91
N THR A 484 20.36 -15.28 15.73
CA THR A 484 20.04 -14.15 16.61
C THR A 484 18.88 -13.36 16.02
N VAL A 485 17.83 -13.14 16.80
CA VAL A 485 16.66 -12.33 16.46
C VAL A 485 16.68 -11.10 17.35
N THR A 486 16.96 -9.93 16.77
CA THR A 486 16.97 -8.65 17.47
C THR A 486 15.60 -8.00 17.30
N VAL A 487 14.82 -7.97 18.39
CA VAL A 487 13.50 -7.34 18.43
C VAL A 487 13.67 -5.86 18.75
N VAL A 488 13.23 -5.00 17.83
CA VAL A 488 13.28 -3.53 17.95
C VAL A 488 11.89 -2.96 17.80
N ASP A 489 11.61 -1.87 18.51
CA ASP A 489 10.41 -1.06 18.29
C ASP A 489 10.77 0.10 17.37
N THR A 490 10.22 0.08 16.16
CA THR A 490 10.39 1.15 15.17
C THR A 490 9.08 1.86 14.84
N THR A 491 7.97 1.45 15.49
CA THR A 491 6.67 2.06 15.29
C THR A 491 6.56 3.36 16.05
N ALA A 492 6.19 4.44 15.37
CA ALA A 492 5.97 5.73 16.02
C ALA A 492 4.52 5.88 16.52
N PRO A 493 4.30 6.62 17.63
CA PRO A 493 2.96 6.88 18.13
C PRO A 493 2.11 7.71 17.16
N VAL A 494 0.79 7.51 17.22
CA VAL A 494 -0.19 8.24 16.41
C VAL A 494 -0.93 9.27 17.26
N ILE A 495 -0.83 10.55 16.89
CA ILE A 495 -1.55 11.66 17.53
C ILE A 495 -2.90 11.88 16.85
N THR A 496 -3.96 12.06 17.65
CA THR A 496 -5.31 12.44 17.20
C THR A 496 -5.78 13.68 17.97
N LEU A 497 -6.18 14.74 17.26
CA LEU A 497 -6.71 15.95 17.90
C LEU A 497 -8.07 15.69 18.55
N ILE A 498 -8.29 16.28 19.72
CA ILE A 498 -9.62 16.35 20.33
C ILE A 498 -10.31 17.60 19.78
N GLY A 499 -11.41 17.45 19.04
CA GLY A 499 -12.08 18.58 18.37
C GLY A 499 -11.37 19.07 17.11
N ASP A 500 -11.76 20.24 16.60
CA ASP A 500 -11.42 20.66 15.24
C ASP A 500 -9.95 21.10 15.08
N ALA A 501 -9.36 20.74 13.94
CA ALA A 501 -8.01 21.16 13.54
C ALA A 501 -7.94 22.65 13.17
N ASN A 502 -9.06 23.24 12.74
CA ASN A 502 -9.17 24.65 12.40
C ASN A 502 -10.26 25.28 13.27
N VAL A 503 -9.86 26.09 14.24
CA VAL A 503 -10.78 26.73 15.19
C VAL A 503 -10.81 28.22 14.93
N SER A 504 -12.01 28.80 14.90
CA SER A 504 -12.17 30.25 14.91
C SER A 504 -12.51 30.70 16.32
N HIS A 505 -11.74 31.66 16.84
CA HIS A 505 -11.84 32.12 18.22
C HIS A 505 -12.12 33.63 18.29
N ALA A 506 -12.96 34.03 19.23
CA ALA A 506 -13.34 35.43 19.42
C ALA A 506 -12.25 36.21 20.17
N LEU A 507 -11.86 37.38 19.64
CA LEU A 507 -10.95 38.30 20.31
C LEU A 507 -11.42 38.67 21.73
N ASN A 508 -10.48 38.71 22.68
CA ASN A 508 -10.65 39.01 24.10
C ASN A 508 -11.52 38.00 24.88
N THR A 509 -11.67 36.77 24.38
CA THR A 509 -12.35 35.68 25.10
C THR A 509 -11.37 34.60 25.55
N SER A 510 -11.65 33.93 26.66
CA SER A 510 -10.78 32.88 27.20
C SER A 510 -10.65 31.70 26.23
N TRP A 511 -9.41 31.24 25.98
CA TRP A 511 -9.12 30.05 25.19
C TRP A 511 -8.75 28.88 26.11
N ASN A 512 -9.36 27.71 25.88
CA ASN A 512 -8.96 26.45 26.47
C ASN A 512 -8.65 25.48 25.34
N ASP A 513 -7.43 24.94 25.30
CA ASP A 513 -7.05 23.94 24.32
C ASP A 513 -7.76 22.61 24.61
N PRO A 514 -8.56 22.06 23.68
CA PRO A 514 -9.15 20.73 23.84
C PRO A 514 -8.11 19.59 23.90
N GLY A 515 -6.87 19.85 23.45
CA GLY A 515 -5.76 18.90 23.51
C GLY A 515 -5.76 17.87 22.38
N ALA A 516 -5.03 16.78 22.59
CA ALA A 516 -4.90 15.65 21.68
C ALA A 516 -4.69 14.34 22.47
N THR A 517 -5.02 13.21 21.86
CA THR A 517 -4.67 11.87 22.36
C THR A 517 -3.55 11.26 21.54
N ALA A 518 -2.78 10.34 22.13
CA ALA A 518 -1.77 9.57 21.41
C ALA A 518 -1.82 8.10 21.80
N ILE A 519 -1.72 7.22 20.80
CA ILE A 519 -1.68 5.76 20.97
C ILE A 519 -0.47 5.21 20.22
N ASP A 520 0.22 4.28 20.86
CA ASP A 520 1.31 3.49 20.32
C ASP A 520 0.96 1.99 20.37
N THR A 521 1.53 1.19 19.45
CA THR A 521 1.28 -0.25 19.34
C THR A 521 1.94 -1.08 20.46
N LEU A 522 3.11 -0.67 20.94
CA LEU A 522 3.83 -1.34 22.02
C LEU A 522 3.61 -0.65 23.38
N ASP A 523 3.72 0.68 23.42
CA ASP A 523 3.63 1.47 24.66
C ASP A 523 2.20 1.84 25.07
N GLY A 524 1.21 1.60 24.19
CA GLY A 524 -0.20 1.84 24.49
C GLY A 524 -0.56 3.33 24.52
N ASN A 525 -1.26 3.80 25.57
CA ASN A 525 -1.79 5.16 25.60
C ASN A 525 -0.77 6.18 26.12
N LEU A 526 -0.28 7.03 25.21
CA LEU A 526 0.69 8.08 25.47
C LEU A 526 0.08 9.49 25.57
N SER A 527 -1.25 9.61 25.67
CA SER A 527 -1.95 10.92 25.65
C SER A 527 -1.44 11.89 26.72
N ASN A 528 -1.03 11.41 27.89
CA ASN A 528 -0.50 12.24 28.98
C ASN A 528 0.93 12.73 28.74
N HIS A 529 1.62 12.19 27.72
CA HIS A 529 2.97 12.57 27.32
C HIS A 529 2.98 13.49 26.08
N VAL A 530 1.80 13.80 25.53
CA VAL A 530 1.71 14.77 24.43
C VAL A 530 2.15 16.14 24.91
N THR A 531 3.12 16.70 24.20
CA THR A 531 3.64 18.05 24.40
C THR A 531 3.00 19.00 23.40
N VAL A 532 2.72 20.23 23.83
CA VAL A 532 2.12 21.28 23.00
C VAL A 532 3.11 22.43 22.86
N LEU A 533 3.50 22.73 21.63
CA LEU A 533 4.32 23.89 21.29
C LEU A 533 3.44 24.98 20.67
N GLY A 534 3.63 26.22 21.11
CA GLY A 534 2.85 27.37 20.67
C GLY A 534 1.86 27.85 21.73
N SER A 535 1.24 28.99 21.47
CA SER A 535 0.22 29.60 22.33
C SER A 535 -0.78 30.38 21.48
N VAL A 536 -1.99 30.58 21.99
CA VAL A 536 -2.99 31.44 21.35
C VAL A 536 -3.02 32.79 22.06
N ASP A 537 -2.66 33.87 21.36
CA ASP A 537 -2.88 35.22 21.87
C ASP A 537 -4.33 35.64 21.64
N VAL A 538 -5.13 35.58 22.69
CA VAL A 538 -6.56 35.93 22.63
C VAL A 538 -6.80 37.43 22.53
N ASN A 539 -5.80 38.28 22.78
CA ASN A 539 -5.94 39.75 22.79
C ASN A 539 -5.50 40.40 21.46
N ALA A 540 -5.00 39.61 20.52
CA ALA A 540 -4.59 40.06 19.20
C ALA A 540 -5.29 39.24 18.12
N THR A 541 -5.76 39.91 17.07
CA THR A 541 -6.29 39.20 15.90
C THR A 541 -5.15 38.54 15.14
N GLY A 542 -5.35 37.31 14.66
CA GLY A 542 -4.36 36.59 13.86
C GLY A 542 -4.51 35.08 13.95
N VAL A 543 -3.70 34.41 13.13
CA VAL A 543 -3.62 32.95 13.10
C VAL A 543 -2.54 32.49 14.07
N ASN A 544 -2.94 31.68 15.04
CA ASN A 544 -2.06 31.02 16.00
C ASN A 544 -2.00 29.53 15.66
N VAL A 545 -0.84 28.90 15.81
CA VAL A 545 -0.65 27.47 15.54
C VAL A 545 -0.15 26.79 16.80
N LEU A 546 -0.87 25.75 17.23
CA LEU A 546 -0.44 24.80 18.27
C LEU A 546 0.05 23.54 17.58
N THR A 547 1.22 23.05 17.95
CA THR A 547 1.82 21.83 17.41
C THR A 547 1.92 20.80 18.52
N TYR A 548 1.36 19.62 18.28
CA TYR A 548 1.33 18.50 19.20
C TYR A 548 2.40 17.50 18.78
N SER A 549 3.24 17.12 19.73
CA SER A 549 4.34 16.16 19.54
C SER A 549 4.41 15.19 20.70
N VAL A 550 4.76 13.94 20.40
CA VAL A 550 5.02 12.90 21.40
C VAL A 550 6.01 11.90 20.83
N SER A 551 6.79 11.31 21.72
CA SER A 551 7.65 10.15 21.42
C SER A 551 7.30 9.01 22.36
N ASP A 552 7.53 7.81 21.91
CA ASP A 552 7.42 6.59 22.69
C ASP A 552 8.67 6.35 23.56
N ALA A 553 8.74 5.20 24.24
CA ALA A 553 9.88 4.84 25.09
C ALA A 553 11.13 4.43 24.30
N ALA A 554 10.97 3.94 23.07
CA ALA A 554 12.05 3.59 22.16
C ALA A 554 12.69 4.82 21.47
N GLY A 555 12.02 5.97 21.53
CA GLY A 555 12.44 7.24 20.96
C GLY A 555 11.86 7.53 19.57
N ASN A 556 10.92 6.74 19.06
CA ASN A 556 10.25 7.03 17.80
C ASN A 556 9.32 8.23 17.97
N THR A 557 9.42 9.20 17.07
CA THR A 557 8.65 10.45 17.14
C THR A 557 7.40 10.36 16.29
N ALA A 558 6.24 10.67 16.87
CA ALA A 558 5.01 10.85 16.11
C ALA A 558 5.19 11.89 15.01
N THR A 559 4.44 11.75 13.92
CA THR A 559 4.27 12.87 12.99
C THR A 559 3.51 13.99 13.71
N ASN A 560 4.11 15.17 13.77
CA ASN A 560 3.49 16.32 14.43
C ASN A 560 2.14 16.65 13.79
N VAL A 561 1.14 16.91 14.63
CA VAL A 561 -0.18 17.39 14.20
C VAL A 561 -0.35 18.82 14.69
N SER A 562 -1.03 19.65 13.92
CA SER A 562 -1.22 21.06 14.27
C SER A 562 -2.70 21.43 14.36
N ARG A 563 -3.01 22.29 15.33
CA ARG A 563 -4.27 23.03 15.42
C ARG A 563 -4.03 24.48 15.08
N THR A 564 -4.80 24.98 14.13
CA THR A 564 -4.78 26.38 13.71
C THR A 564 -5.95 27.12 14.35
N VAL A 565 -5.65 28.14 15.15
CA VAL A 565 -6.63 28.96 15.86
C VAL A 565 -6.61 30.37 15.28
N ASN A 566 -7.63 30.72 14.51
CA ASN A 566 -7.81 32.05 13.94
C ASN A 566 -8.57 32.94 14.93
N VAL A 567 -7.85 33.81 15.64
CA VAL A 567 -8.42 34.81 16.53
C VAL A 567 -8.87 35.99 15.67
N ALA A 568 -10.18 36.23 15.61
CA ALA A 568 -10.76 37.31 14.81
C ALA A 568 -11.52 38.29 15.69
N ALA A 569 -11.51 39.56 15.27
CA ALA A 569 -12.37 40.57 15.88
C ALA A 569 -13.82 40.12 15.73
N VAL A 570 -14.56 40.15 16.83
CA VAL A 570 -16.00 39.92 16.81
C VAL A 570 -16.65 41.04 15.99
N PRO A 571 -17.56 40.76 15.04
CA PRO A 571 -18.24 41.82 14.34
C PRO A 571 -19.09 42.62 15.32
N SER A 572 -18.97 43.95 15.31
CA SER A 572 -19.62 44.83 16.29
C SER A 572 -21.14 44.89 16.09
N GLY A 573 -21.85 43.92 16.68
CA GLY A 573 -23.27 43.99 17.02
C GLY A 573 -23.47 44.44 18.49
N PRO A 574 -24.73 44.59 18.96
CA PRO A 574 -25.97 44.25 18.27
C PRO A 574 -26.27 45.16 17.08
N TRP A 575 -26.89 44.61 16.03
CA TRP A 575 -27.48 45.36 14.91
C TRP A 575 -28.99 45.45 15.11
N ASN A 576 -29.49 46.67 15.34
CA ASN A 576 -30.89 46.94 15.65
C ASN A 576 -31.59 47.59 14.45
N PHE A 577 -32.41 46.83 13.75
CA PHE A 577 -33.22 47.29 12.63
C PHE A 577 -34.60 47.69 13.12
N THR A 578 -35.05 48.86 12.67
CA THR A 578 -36.36 49.43 13.01
C THR A 578 -37.12 49.75 11.73
N ASN A 579 -38.34 50.28 11.85
CA ASN A 579 -39.08 50.89 10.74
C ASN A 579 -38.43 52.18 10.19
N ALA A 580 -37.29 52.62 10.73
CA ALA A 580 -36.57 53.83 10.33
C ALA A 580 -37.46 55.09 10.30
N GLY A 581 -38.40 55.18 11.26
CA GLY A 581 -39.34 56.30 11.37
C GLY A 581 -40.47 56.31 10.33
N ALA A 582 -40.58 55.30 9.46
CA ALA A 582 -41.69 55.19 8.52
C ALA A 582 -42.99 54.79 9.25
N SER A 583 -44.13 55.21 8.71
CA SER A 583 -45.46 54.74 9.12
C SER A 583 -46.28 54.32 7.89
N GLY A 584 -47.32 53.51 8.11
CA GLY A 584 -48.26 53.10 7.08
C GLY A 584 -47.78 51.94 6.22
N ARG A 585 -48.28 51.89 4.98
CA ARG A 585 -48.24 50.67 4.15
C ARG A 585 -46.98 50.45 3.32
N LEU A 586 -46.09 51.44 3.17
CA LEU A 586 -45.05 51.44 2.12
C LEU A 586 -43.62 51.10 2.57
N GLY A 587 -43.36 50.98 3.87
CA GLY A 587 -41.97 50.79 4.33
C GLY A 587 -41.14 52.07 4.31
N PRO A 588 -39.93 52.05 4.89
CA PRO A 588 -39.00 53.17 4.82
C PRO A 588 -38.36 53.33 3.44
N SER A 589 -38.06 54.58 3.07
CA SER A 589 -37.15 54.93 1.98
C SER A 589 -35.68 54.81 2.39
N GLN A 590 -34.76 54.76 1.42
CA GLN A 590 -33.31 54.80 1.70
C GLN A 590 -32.93 56.03 2.55
N ALA A 591 -33.49 57.21 2.25
CA ALA A 591 -33.18 58.43 2.99
C ALA A 591 -33.61 58.36 4.47
N GLN A 592 -34.72 57.69 4.77
CA GLN A 592 -35.19 57.47 6.14
C GLN A 592 -34.29 56.49 6.90
N VAL A 593 -33.82 55.42 6.23
CA VAL A 593 -32.83 54.47 6.76
C VAL A 593 -31.51 55.17 7.07
N ASP A 594 -30.98 55.93 6.11
CA ASP A 594 -29.73 56.66 6.27
C ASP A 594 -29.83 57.65 7.43
N ALA A 595 -30.92 58.43 7.51
CA ALA A 595 -31.14 59.36 8.62
C ALA A 595 -31.24 58.64 9.97
N SER A 596 -31.99 57.53 10.05
CA SER A 596 -32.21 56.77 11.29
C SER A 596 -30.95 56.08 11.79
N TYR A 597 -30.04 55.69 10.89
CA TYR A 597 -28.80 54.99 11.23
C TYR A 597 -27.54 55.87 11.09
N SER A 598 -27.70 57.18 10.88
CA SER A 598 -26.61 58.12 10.55
C SER A 598 -25.58 58.40 11.67
N SER A 599 -25.90 58.14 12.95
CA SER A 599 -24.98 58.43 14.04
C SER A 599 -23.72 57.57 13.94
N SER A 600 -22.52 58.15 14.13
CA SER A 600 -21.23 57.42 14.14
C SER A 600 -21.14 56.30 15.19
N ASN A 601 -22.11 56.23 16.11
CA ASN A 601 -22.24 55.19 17.13
C ASN A 601 -23.26 54.08 16.75
N SER A 602 -23.86 54.13 15.56
CA SER A 602 -24.75 53.08 15.06
C SER A 602 -23.93 52.01 14.33
N THR A 603 -24.06 50.76 14.75
CA THR A 603 -23.43 49.59 14.11
C THR A 603 -23.89 49.38 12.66
N LEU A 604 -24.97 50.06 12.24
CA LEU A 604 -25.63 50.01 10.94
C LEU A 604 -25.32 51.18 9.99
N ALA A 605 -24.60 52.21 10.44
CA ALA A 605 -24.33 53.41 9.63
C ALA A 605 -23.69 53.06 8.27
N GLY A 606 -24.38 53.40 7.17
CA GLY A 606 -23.92 53.13 5.80
C GLY A 606 -23.90 51.65 5.39
N LYS A 607 -24.50 50.74 6.17
CA LYS A 607 -24.47 49.28 5.93
C LYS A 607 -25.81 48.67 5.54
N VAL A 608 -26.85 49.50 5.38
CA VAL A 608 -28.21 49.04 5.07
C VAL A 608 -28.70 49.70 3.79
N THR A 609 -29.17 48.90 2.84
CA THR A 609 -29.70 49.38 1.55
C THR A 609 -31.16 48.99 1.36
N ILE A 610 -31.91 49.80 0.63
CA ILE A 610 -33.29 49.56 0.20
C ILE A 610 -33.29 49.38 -1.33
N ASN A 611 -33.31 48.13 -1.79
CA ASN A 611 -33.41 47.80 -3.21
C ASN A 611 -34.84 47.46 -3.65
N THR A 612 -35.63 46.92 -2.72
CA THR A 612 -37.08 46.70 -2.88
C THR A 612 -37.78 47.58 -1.86
N GLN A 613 -38.84 48.27 -2.28
CA GLN A 613 -39.55 49.27 -1.47
C GLN A 613 -39.74 48.81 0.00
N GLY A 614 -39.12 49.52 0.94
CA GLY A 614 -39.25 49.27 2.38
C GLY A 614 -38.43 48.14 2.98
N ILE A 615 -37.89 47.23 2.17
CA ILE A 615 -37.16 46.05 2.63
C ILE A 615 -35.69 46.41 2.80
N GLN A 616 -35.21 46.36 4.05
CA GLN A 616 -33.83 46.62 4.42
C GLN A 616 -32.96 45.41 4.08
N GLU A 617 -31.83 45.63 3.41
CA GLU A 617 -30.85 44.60 3.10
C GLU A 617 -29.56 44.88 3.86
N TRP A 618 -29.03 43.85 4.53
CA TRP A 618 -27.82 43.92 5.34
C TRP A 618 -26.90 42.74 5.02
N THR A 619 -25.62 43.02 4.81
CA THR A 619 -24.62 42.00 4.51
C THR A 619 -23.99 41.45 5.78
N VAL A 620 -23.99 40.13 5.91
CA VAL A 620 -23.43 39.41 7.05
C VAL A 620 -21.91 39.66 7.12
N PRO A 621 -21.38 40.21 8.22
CA PRO A 621 -19.98 40.63 8.31
C PRO A 621 -19.00 39.48 8.56
N ALA A 622 -19.45 38.37 9.15
CA ALA A 622 -18.63 37.18 9.40
C ALA A 622 -19.48 35.91 9.36
N THR A 623 -18.86 34.78 8.99
CA THR A 623 -19.51 33.48 9.13
C THR A 623 -19.60 33.15 10.60
N GLY A 624 -20.75 32.67 11.08
CA GLY A 624 -20.95 32.26 12.47
C GLY A 624 -22.41 32.06 12.84
N ILE A 625 -22.67 31.81 14.12
CA ILE A 625 -24.00 31.74 14.70
C ILE A 625 -24.45 33.14 15.15
N TYR A 626 -25.68 33.49 14.80
CA TYR A 626 -26.32 34.75 15.14
C TYR A 626 -27.63 34.51 15.89
N ALA A 627 -27.78 35.15 17.05
CA ALA A 627 -29.07 35.28 17.72
C ALA A 627 -29.88 36.37 17.02
N ILE A 628 -31.04 36.01 16.49
CA ILE A 628 -31.96 36.92 15.82
C ILE A 628 -33.24 37.00 16.66
N GLU A 629 -33.63 38.22 17.01
CA GLU A 629 -34.88 38.54 17.70
C GLU A 629 -35.72 39.43 16.80
N ALA A 630 -36.93 38.99 16.44
CA ALA A 630 -37.86 39.74 15.60
C ALA A 630 -39.19 40.00 16.32
N TRP A 631 -39.73 41.19 16.15
CA TRP A 631 -41.00 41.61 16.73
C TRP A 631 -41.97 42.03 15.64
N GLY A 632 -43.14 41.41 15.56
CA GLY A 632 -44.22 41.86 14.67
C GLY A 632 -44.82 43.17 15.16
N ALA A 633 -45.46 43.93 14.28
CA ALA A 633 -46.07 45.20 14.67
C ALA A 633 -47.47 45.03 15.26
N LYS A 634 -47.90 46.02 16.04
CA LYS A 634 -49.27 46.09 16.56
C LYS A 634 -50.28 46.43 15.45
N GLY A 635 -51.47 45.86 15.51
CA GLY A 635 -52.63 46.35 14.75
C GLY A 635 -53.02 47.77 15.14
N GLY A 636 -53.72 48.45 14.24
CA GLY A 636 -54.10 49.84 14.43
C GLY A 636 -55.12 50.06 15.54
N GLY A 637 -55.08 51.27 16.08
CA GLY A 637 -55.93 51.75 17.18
C GLY A 637 -55.59 51.22 18.56
N GLU A 638 -56.25 51.74 19.60
CA GLU A 638 -55.93 51.46 21.01
C GLU A 638 -56.02 49.97 21.36
N ASN A 639 -57.02 49.27 20.81
CA ASN A 639 -57.32 47.85 21.04
C ASN A 639 -56.81 46.92 19.93
N GLY A 640 -55.93 47.41 19.04
CA GLY A 640 -55.26 46.57 18.05
C GLY A 640 -54.47 45.44 18.72
N GLY A 641 -54.43 44.28 18.09
CA GLY A 641 -53.64 43.15 18.58
C GLY A 641 -52.16 43.51 18.63
N LYS A 642 -51.44 43.07 19.66
CA LYS A 642 -49.98 43.21 19.76
C LYS A 642 -49.30 42.21 18.83
N GLY A 643 -48.15 42.57 18.27
CA GLY A 643 -47.36 41.65 17.45
C GLY A 643 -46.62 40.60 18.31
N ALA A 644 -46.23 39.49 17.70
CA ALA A 644 -45.44 38.45 18.35
C ALA A 644 -43.97 38.85 18.54
N LYS A 645 -43.26 38.16 19.45
CA LYS A 645 -41.80 38.22 19.61
C LYS A 645 -41.24 36.83 19.34
N ILE A 646 -40.28 36.71 18.43
CA ILE A 646 -39.68 35.45 18.01
C ILE A 646 -38.16 35.56 18.06
N THR A 647 -37.51 34.69 18.83
CA THR A 647 -36.05 34.68 18.99
C THR A 647 -35.49 33.30 18.67
N GLY A 648 -34.36 33.22 17.96
CA GLY A 648 -33.63 31.98 17.71
C GLY A 648 -32.20 32.21 17.22
N ASN A 649 -31.36 31.18 17.34
CA ASN A 649 -29.97 31.17 16.89
C ASN A 649 -29.87 30.52 15.50
N LEU A 650 -29.23 31.20 14.55
CA LEU A 650 -29.09 30.75 13.16
C LEU A 650 -27.66 30.90 12.66
N ALA A 651 -27.19 29.91 11.89
CA ALA A 651 -25.92 30.00 11.19
C ALA A 651 -26.05 30.90 9.96
N LEU A 652 -25.17 31.90 9.82
CA LEU A 652 -25.09 32.77 8.66
C LEU A 652 -23.65 32.77 8.12
N SER A 653 -23.52 32.86 6.80
CA SER A 653 -22.21 32.93 6.13
C SER A 653 -21.84 34.37 5.81
N ALA A 654 -20.57 34.74 6.00
CA ALA A 654 -20.02 36.04 5.61
C ALA A 654 -20.39 36.37 4.16
N GLY A 655 -20.77 37.63 3.90
CA GLY A 655 -21.14 38.10 2.57
C GLY A 655 -22.58 37.77 2.14
N SER A 656 -23.32 36.94 2.89
CA SER A 656 -24.75 36.69 2.63
C SER A 656 -25.56 37.97 2.86
N VAL A 657 -26.56 38.23 2.01
CA VAL A 657 -27.48 39.37 2.19
C VAL A 657 -28.72 38.90 2.94
N VAL A 658 -28.92 39.41 4.14
CA VAL A 658 -30.15 39.23 4.94
C VAL A 658 -31.12 40.34 4.58
N ARG A 659 -32.35 39.97 4.24
CA ARG A 659 -33.46 40.89 3.99
C ARG A 659 -34.35 40.98 5.22
N LEU A 660 -34.63 42.21 5.62
CA LEU A 660 -35.39 42.56 6.80
C LEU A 660 -36.56 43.44 6.38
N LEU A 661 -37.74 42.85 6.43
CA LEU A 661 -38.98 43.60 6.36
C LEU A 661 -39.42 43.87 7.79
N VAL A 662 -39.24 45.09 8.27
CA VAL A 662 -39.64 45.47 9.63
C VAL A 662 -41.09 45.94 9.62
N GLY A 663 -41.96 45.17 10.30
CA GLY A 663 -43.39 45.40 10.30
C GLY A 663 -43.75 46.78 10.84
N GLN A 664 -44.79 47.39 10.28
CA GLN A 664 -45.32 48.67 10.75
C GLN A 664 -46.70 48.53 11.36
N MET A 665 -47.04 49.43 12.27
CA MET A 665 -48.36 49.47 12.89
C MET A 665 -49.43 49.76 11.83
N GLY A 666 -50.58 49.10 11.98
CA GLY A 666 -51.76 49.45 11.19
C GLY A 666 -52.26 50.86 11.54
N GLU A 667 -52.84 51.55 10.56
CA GLU A 667 -53.38 52.90 10.77
C GLU A 667 -54.85 52.87 11.23
N GLN A 668 -55.27 53.95 11.90
CA GLN A 668 -56.65 54.18 12.32
C GLN A 668 -57.13 55.52 11.75
N THR A 669 -58.40 55.60 11.39
CA THR A 669 -59.05 56.83 10.89
C THR A 669 -59.20 57.90 11.97
N ALA A 670 -59.13 59.18 11.57
CA ALA A 670 -59.27 60.35 12.45
C ALA A 670 -60.62 60.46 13.19
N GLN A 671 -61.67 59.77 12.74
CA GLN A 671 -62.94 59.73 13.47
C GLN A 671 -62.85 58.91 14.77
N GLY A 672 -61.82 58.07 14.92
CA GLY A 672 -61.58 57.24 16.09
C GLY A 672 -60.52 57.73 17.07
N SER A 673 -59.99 58.94 16.91
CA SER A 673 -59.07 59.55 17.88
C SER A 673 -59.83 60.20 19.03
N GLY A 674 -60.27 59.38 20.00
CA GLY A 674 -60.92 59.80 21.23
C GLY A 674 -61.24 58.61 22.14
N SER A 675 -61.09 58.77 23.45
CA SER A 675 -61.36 57.72 24.44
C SER A 675 -62.82 57.25 24.35
N GLY A 676 -63.03 56.06 23.80
CA GLY A 676 -64.35 55.44 23.60
C GLY A 676 -64.82 55.32 22.14
N ALA A 677 -64.07 55.83 21.17
CA ALA A 677 -64.41 55.73 19.75
C ALA A 677 -63.90 54.40 19.13
N GLY A 678 -64.60 53.30 19.43
CA GLY A 678 -64.33 52.00 18.83
C GLY A 678 -64.61 52.01 17.33
N TYR A 679 -63.59 52.19 16.49
CA TYR A 679 -63.72 52.10 15.04
C TYR A 679 -62.66 51.15 14.47
N GLY A 680 -62.94 50.58 13.31
CA GLY A 680 -62.03 49.70 12.57
C GLY A 680 -60.64 50.30 12.37
N ALA A 681 -59.63 49.43 12.28
CA ALA A 681 -58.27 49.82 11.94
C ALA A 681 -57.59 48.78 11.06
N GLY A 682 -56.50 49.17 10.41
CA GLY A 682 -55.66 48.26 9.64
C GLY A 682 -54.93 47.24 10.53
N GLY A 683 -54.61 46.09 9.95
CA GLY A 683 -53.76 45.09 10.59
C GLY A 683 -52.32 45.55 10.68
N GLY A 684 -51.60 45.12 11.72
CA GLY A 684 -50.18 45.35 11.87
C GLY A 684 -49.39 44.44 10.93
N GLY A 685 -48.29 44.94 10.40
CA GLY A 685 -47.42 44.15 9.55
C GLY A 685 -46.63 43.10 10.33
N GLY A 686 -46.37 41.96 9.69
CA GLY A 686 -45.39 41.00 10.16
C GLY A 686 -43.97 41.52 9.96
N THR A 687 -43.05 41.03 10.79
CA THR A 687 -41.61 41.30 10.63
C THR A 687 -40.94 40.05 10.07
N PHE A 688 -40.27 40.17 8.93
CA PHE A 688 -39.70 39.05 8.18
C PHE A 688 -38.18 39.21 8.07
N VAL A 689 -37.44 38.16 8.44
CA VAL A 689 -35.99 38.03 8.29
C VAL A 689 -35.73 36.81 7.43
N TYR A 690 -35.07 37.00 6.28
CA TYR A 690 -34.87 35.93 5.29
C TYR A 690 -33.67 36.16 4.37
N LEU A 691 -33.13 35.08 3.79
CA LEU A 691 -32.02 35.13 2.83
C LEU A 691 -32.50 35.13 1.37
N SER A 692 -33.62 34.48 1.09
CA SER A 692 -34.25 34.41 -0.23
C SER A 692 -35.74 34.02 -0.08
N PRO A 693 -36.57 34.14 -1.12
CA PRO A 693 -37.98 33.71 -1.08
C PRO A 693 -38.22 32.26 -0.63
N ASN A 694 -37.21 31.39 -0.76
CA ASN A 694 -37.28 29.99 -0.35
C ASN A 694 -36.56 29.71 0.99
N GLN A 695 -36.00 30.74 1.65
CA GLN A 695 -35.23 30.61 2.88
C GLN A 695 -35.65 31.66 3.92
N PRO A 696 -36.86 31.53 4.50
CA PRO A 696 -37.22 32.29 5.69
C PRO A 696 -36.34 31.88 6.87
N LEU A 697 -35.88 32.85 7.66
CA LEU A 697 -35.08 32.61 8.86
C LEU A 697 -35.97 32.71 10.11
N ILE A 698 -36.51 33.90 10.34
CA ILE A 698 -37.44 34.21 11.43
C ILE A 698 -38.52 35.14 10.91
N ILE A 699 -39.78 34.88 11.28
CA ILE A 699 -40.93 35.73 10.98
C ILE A 699 -41.76 35.90 12.24
N ALA A 700 -41.99 37.14 12.65
CA ALA A 700 -42.86 37.47 13.77
C ALA A 700 -44.19 38.04 13.26
N GLY A 701 -45.30 37.38 13.60
CA GLY A 701 -46.64 37.77 13.19
C GLY A 701 -47.07 39.12 13.77
N GLY A 702 -47.63 39.98 12.94
CA GLY A 702 -48.27 41.23 13.33
C GLY A 702 -49.65 40.99 13.95
N GLY A 703 -50.11 41.92 14.77
CA GLY A 703 -51.44 41.85 15.36
C GLY A 703 -52.54 42.32 14.39
N GLY A 704 -53.75 41.79 14.55
CA GLY A 704 -54.92 42.22 13.79
C GLY A 704 -55.41 43.61 14.20
N GLY A 705 -56.06 44.30 13.28
CA GLY A 705 -56.67 45.60 13.53
C GLY A 705 -57.89 45.49 14.44
N GLN A 706 -58.10 46.49 15.28
CA GLN A 706 -59.29 46.55 16.12
C GLN A 706 -60.58 46.73 15.29
N ALA A 707 -61.73 46.50 15.93
CA ALA A 707 -63.04 46.88 15.42
C ALA A 707 -63.84 47.62 16.48
N GLN A 708 -65.01 48.14 16.12
CA GLN A 708 -65.95 48.76 17.06
C GLN A 708 -66.37 47.76 18.14
N ALA A 709 -65.81 47.89 19.34
CA ALA A 709 -65.94 46.99 20.49
C ALA A 709 -65.28 45.59 20.34
N GLY A 710 -64.35 45.42 19.39
CA GLY A 710 -63.61 44.18 19.17
C GLY A 710 -62.10 44.37 19.28
N ASN A 711 -61.43 43.52 20.05
CA ASN A 711 -59.97 43.52 20.18
C ASN A 711 -59.35 42.80 18.99
N GLY A 712 -58.32 43.41 18.38
CA GLY A 712 -57.54 42.76 17.34
C GLY A 712 -56.87 41.48 17.85
N GLY A 713 -56.82 40.46 17.00
CA GLY A 713 -56.13 39.20 17.30
C GLY A 713 -54.63 39.44 17.53
N GLN A 714 -54.08 38.85 18.58
CA GLN A 714 -52.65 38.95 18.86
C GLN A 714 -51.83 38.22 17.77
N GLY A 715 -50.66 38.73 17.42
CA GLY A 715 -49.70 37.96 16.63
C GLY A 715 -49.31 36.69 17.40
N SER A 716 -49.29 35.55 16.72
CA SER A 716 -49.07 34.25 17.33
C SER A 716 -47.59 33.90 17.47
N ALA A 717 -47.23 33.08 18.47
CA ALA A 717 -45.88 32.57 18.68
C ALA A 717 -45.47 31.46 17.69
N THR A 718 -46.43 30.86 17.01
CA THR A 718 -46.21 29.72 16.10
C THR A 718 -46.82 30.02 14.74
N ALA A 719 -46.65 29.11 13.77
CA ALA A 719 -47.27 29.24 12.45
C ALA A 719 -48.79 29.37 12.53
N VAL A 720 -49.44 28.97 13.62
CA VAL A 720 -50.88 29.13 13.81
C VAL A 720 -51.23 30.62 13.79
N CYS A 721 -52.05 31.05 12.84
CA CYS A 721 -52.65 32.39 12.86
C CYS A 721 -53.90 32.40 13.76
N ILE A 722 -54.23 33.56 14.34
CA ILE A 722 -55.49 33.74 15.05
C ILE A 722 -56.52 34.19 14.03
N ASN A 723 -57.61 33.44 13.87
CA ASN A 723 -58.74 33.85 13.03
C ASN A 723 -59.41 35.09 13.62
N SER A 724 -60.11 35.87 12.80
CA SER A 724 -60.94 36.98 13.29
C SER A 724 -61.92 36.48 14.37
N THR A 725 -62.05 37.21 15.48
CA THR A 725 -63.00 36.89 16.56
C THR A 725 -64.18 37.86 16.54
N GLY A 726 -65.42 37.36 16.60
CA GLY A 726 -66.62 38.22 16.70
C GLY A 726 -67.90 37.90 15.89
N GLY A 727 -68.12 36.69 15.34
CA GLY A 727 -69.42 36.32 14.73
C GLY A 727 -69.32 35.33 13.56
N THR A 728 -70.46 34.87 13.03
CA THR A 728 -70.52 33.88 11.92
C THR A 728 -70.18 34.53 10.58
N GLY A 729 -68.97 34.28 10.06
CA GLY A 729 -68.50 34.77 8.73
C GLY A 729 -67.06 35.30 8.68
N ASN A 730 -66.18 34.81 9.56
CA ASN A 730 -64.81 35.31 9.73
C ASN A 730 -63.94 35.02 8.52
N GLY A 731 -63.09 36.00 8.13
CA GLY A 731 -61.93 35.69 7.32
C GLY A 731 -61.11 34.61 8.02
N ALA A 732 -60.93 33.47 7.38
CA ALA A 732 -60.02 32.45 7.86
C ALA A 732 -58.59 32.99 7.79
N GLY A 733 -57.79 32.76 8.82
CA GLY A 733 -56.36 32.96 8.69
C GLY A 733 -55.76 31.96 7.69
N GLY A 734 -54.60 32.31 7.15
CA GLY A 734 -53.90 31.50 6.16
C GLY A 734 -53.31 30.23 6.75
N THR A 735 -52.95 29.29 5.88
CA THR A 735 -52.28 28.04 6.26
C THR A 735 -51.07 27.80 5.37
N ASN A 736 -50.05 27.10 5.88
CA ASN A 736 -48.87 26.69 5.10
C ASN A 736 -48.16 27.82 4.35
N GLY A 737 -47.96 28.97 4.98
CA GLY A 737 -47.39 30.17 4.37
C GLY A 737 -48.43 31.07 3.67
N GLY A 738 -49.70 30.69 3.68
CA GLY A 738 -50.78 31.39 2.97
C GLY A 738 -51.18 32.73 3.58
N GLY A 739 -51.64 33.65 2.75
CA GLY A 739 -52.35 34.86 3.20
C GLY A 739 -53.71 34.54 3.79
N GLY A 740 -54.18 35.40 4.69
CA GLY A 740 -55.50 35.30 5.27
C GLY A 740 -56.60 35.67 4.28
N ALA A 741 -57.77 35.09 4.45
CA ALA A 741 -58.96 35.50 3.71
C ALA A 741 -59.44 36.88 4.21
N GLY A 742 -59.95 37.70 3.31
CA GLY A 742 -60.68 38.92 3.67
C GLY A 742 -62.02 38.58 4.32
N GLY A 743 -62.61 39.58 4.96
CA GLY A 743 -63.96 39.45 5.50
C GLY A 743 -65.01 39.25 4.40
N LEU A 744 -66.05 38.47 4.69
CA LEU A 744 -67.17 38.23 3.78
C LEU A 744 -68.42 38.97 4.27
N ASN A 745 -69.03 39.80 3.40
CA ASN A 745 -70.32 40.43 3.69
C ASN A 745 -71.26 40.46 2.47
N LEU A 746 -72.43 39.82 2.60
CA LEU A 746 -73.48 39.75 1.56
C LEU A 746 -74.60 40.79 1.73
N SER A 747 -74.55 41.60 2.80
CA SER A 747 -75.70 42.39 3.30
C SER A 747 -75.51 43.91 3.32
N SER A 748 -74.45 44.45 2.68
CA SER A 748 -74.17 45.89 2.44
C SER A 748 -73.30 46.63 3.47
N TYR A 749 -72.41 45.96 4.20
CA TYR A 749 -71.51 46.64 5.15
C TYR A 749 -70.03 46.22 5.02
N SER A 750 -69.14 46.93 5.69
CA SER A 750 -67.68 46.88 5.58
C SER A 750 -67.03 45.53 5.91
N THR A 751 -65.96 45.21 5.18
CA THR A 751 -65.08 44.04 5.31
C THR A 751 -63.60 44.43 5.37
N GLY A 752 -62.84 43.85 6.30
CA GLY A 752 -61.39 44.01 6.37
C GLY A 752 -60.68 43.12 5.36
N GLY A 753 -59.55 43.58 4.83
CA GLY A 753 -58.63 42.75 4.06
C GLY A 753 -57.90 41.75 4.95
N GLY A 754 -57.54 40.60 4.38
CA GLY A 754 -56.66 39.63 5.05
C GLY A 754 -55.22 40.11 5.10
N GLY A 755 -54.49 39.66 6.12
CA GLY A 755 -53.04 39.85 6.19
C GLY A 755 -52.32 38.93 5.20
N ALA A 756 -51.13 39.33 4.76
CA ALA A 756 -50.29 38.51 3.90
C ALA A 756 -49.62 37.38 4.69
N GLY A 757 -49.41 36.27 4.01
CA GLY A 757 -48.54 35.19 4.45
C GLY A 757 -47.15 35.31 3.81
N TRP A 758 -46.29 34.35 4.13
CA TRP A 758 -44.96 34.24 3.51
C TRP A 758 -45.04 34.02 1.99
N LEU A 759 -45.95 33.16 1.53
CA LEU A 759 -46.02 32.70 0.14
C LEU A 759 -47.07 33.42 -0.71
N SER A 760 -48.03 34.12 -0.09
CA SER A 760 -49.12 34.74 -0.84
C SER A 760 -49.68 35.97 -0.14
N ASN A 761 -50.22 36.87 -0.96
CA ASN A 761 -50.92 38.07 -0.49
C ASN A 761 -52.17 37.68 0.30
N GLY A 762 -52.58 38.55 1.21
CA GLY A 762 -53.90 38.48 1.82
C GLY A 762 -54.98 38.74 0.77
N ALA A 763 -56.14 38.11 0.93
CA ALA A 763 -57.27 38.39 0.06
C ALA A 763 -57.93 39.73 0.45
N ASN A 764 -58.46 40.45 -0.54
CA ASN A 764 -59.34 41.57 -0.27
C ASN A 764 -60.59 41.09 0.47
N GLY A 765 -61.21 41.97 1.24
CA GLY A 765 -62.58 41.77 1.68
C GLY A 765 -63.52 41.65 0.46
N LEU A 766 -64.66 40.99 0.62
CA LEU A 766 -65.68 40.93 -0.44
C LEU A 766 -66.91 41.72 -0.01
N ASN A 767 -67.19 42.81 -0.73
CA ASN A 767 -68.36 43.68 -0.49
C ASN A 767 -69.06 44.03 -1.82
N LEU A 768 -70.37 43.76 -1.91
CA LEU A 768 -71.17 43.99 -3.12
C LEU A 768 -71.66 45.44 -3.32
N ARG A 769 -71.46 46.35 -2.34
CA ARG A 769 -72.00 47.72 -2.38
C ARG A 769 -71.03 48.85 -2.01
N ASN A 770 -69.99 48.60 -1.20
CA ASN A 770 -69.00 49.60 -0.79
C ASN A 770 -67.56 49.15 -1.16
N PRO A 771 -66.58 50.07 -1.17
CA PRO A 771 -65.17 49.71 -1.35
C PRO A 771 -64.70 48.69 -0.33
N GLU A 772 -63.96 47.68 -0.79
CA GLU A 772 -63.42 46.59 0.04
C GLU A 772 -62.06 46.94 0.65
N GLY A 773 -61.82 46.48 1.88
CA GLY A 773 -60.49 46.58 2.49
C GLY A 773 -59.55 45.67 1.73
N LYS A 774 -58.42 46.21 1.27
CA LYS A 774 -57.49 45.42 0.45
C LYS A 774 -56.63 44.53 1.33
N GLY A 775 -56.30 43.34 0.83
CA GLY A 775 -55.36 42.46 1.48
C GLY A 775 -53.94 43.01 1.44
N GLY A 776 -53.12 42.64 2.41
CA GLY A 776 -51.70 42.96 2.40
C GLY A 776 -50.94 42.15 1.35
N GLU A 777 -49.82 42.68 0.87
CA GLU A 777 -48.92 41.99 -0.05
C GLU A 777 -47.88 41.16 0.73
N SER A 778 -47.53 40.00 0.19
CA SER A 778 -46.47 39.13 0.71
C SER A 778 -45.08 39.78 0.58
N PRO A 779 -44.07 39.34 1.35
CA PRO A 779 -42.72 39.89 1.26
C PRO A 779 -42.12 39.82 -0.16
N THR A 780 -42.45 38.78 -0.92
CA THR A 780 -42.00 38.61 -2.32
C THR A 780 -42.62 39.62 -3.28
N ASN A 781 -43.78 40.18 -2.92
CA ASN A 781 -44.47 41.23 -3.68
C ASN A 781 -44.20 42.63 -3.11
N GLY A 782 -43.14 42.80 -2.31
CA GLY A 782 -42.78 44.08 -1.70
C GLY A 782 -43.42 44.33 -0.34
N GLY A 783 -44.27 43.42 0.15
CA GLY A 783 -44.73 43.41 1.55
C GLY A 783 -45.60 44.60 1.95
N LYS A 784 -46.19 45.29 0.98
CA LYS A 784 -47.04 46.46 1.18
C LYS A 784 -48.24 46.13 2.06
N GLY A 785 -48.59 47.04 2.95
CA GLY A 785 -49.85 46.95 3.67
C GLY A 785 -51.06 47.10 2.73
N GLY A 786 -52.19 46.54 3.12
CA GLY A 786 -53.47 46.65 2.41
C GLY A 786 -54.01 48.06 2.44
N GLU A 787 -54.51 48.53 1.31
CA GLU A 787 -55.07 49.87 1.14
C GLU A 787 -56.48 49.99 1.71
N PHE A 788 -56.76 51.13 2.33
CA PHE A 788 -58.09 51.64 2.59
C PHE A 788 -58.67 52.32 1.35
N THR A 789 -59.86 51.91 0.92
CA THR A 789 -60.36 52.20 -0.44
C THR A 789 -61.52 53.19 -0.52
N HIS A 790 -61.88 53.85 0.59
CA HIS A 790 -63.03 54.76 0.59
C HIS A 790 -62.65 56.23 0.33
N GLN A 791 -63.06 56.79 -0.81
CA GLN A 791 -62.97 58.21 -1.15
C GLN A 791 -64.34 58.90 -1.02
N THR A 792 -64.61 59.63 0.06
CA THR A 792 -65.71 60.62 0.06
C THR A 792 -65.30 61.93 0.71
N THR A 793 -65.78 63.02 0.13
CA THR A 793 -65.47 64.44 0.42
C THR A 793 -65.86 64.93 1.82
N SER A 794 -66.51 64.11 2.64
CA SER A 794 -66.87 64.43 4.04
C SER A 794 -65.80 64.02 5.06
N TYR A 795 -64.74 63.35 4.62
CA TYR A 795 -63.72 62.77 5.48
C TYR A 795 -62.33 63.13 4.93
N THR A 796 -61.74 64.18 5.49
CA THR A 796 -60.43 64.69 5.07
C THR A 796 -59.31 63.72 5.47
N SER A 797 -58.72 63.10 4.45
CA SER A 797 -57.32 62.68 4.31
C SER A 797 -56.39 62.90 5.51
N GLY A 798 -56.42 61.99 6.48
CA GLY A 798 -55.42 61.89 7.54
C GLY A 798 -55.55 60.53 8.22
N ASN A 799 -54.54 59.68 8.03
CA ASN A 799 -54.41 58.30 8.54
C ASN A 799 -55.54 57.38 8.09
N ALA A 800 -55.37 56.81 6.91
CA ALA A 800 -56.45 56.17 6.18
C ALA A 800 -56.44 54.67 6.45
N GLY A 801 -56.74 54.20 7.67
CA GLY A 801 -57.13 52.79 7.94
C GLY A 801 -56.26 51.66 7.35
N ASP A 802 -55.05 51.99 6.89
CA ASP A 802 -54.22 51.17 6.04
C ASP A 802 -53.62 50.05 6.88
N GLY A 803 -53.44 48.90 6.25
CA GLY A 803 -52.58 47.87 6.82
C GLY A 803 -51.15 48.39 6.94
N GLY A 804 -50.47 47.99 8.01
CA GLY A 804 -49.06 48.29 8.18
C GLY A 804 -48.20 47.53 7.16
N PHE A 805 -47.10 48.16 6.72
CA PHE A 805 -46.05 47.49 5.95
C PHE A 805 -45.59 46.21 6.64
N GLY A 806 -45.35 45.15 5.89
CA GLY A 806 -45.28 43.78 6.39
C GLY A 806 -46.57 43.00 6.14
N GLY A 807 -47.36 43.46 5.16
CA GLY A 807 -48.54 42.76 4.69
C GLY A 807 -49.73 42.79 5.65
N GLY A 808 -49.87 43.77 6.53
CA GLY A 808 -51.13 43.95 7.27
C GLY A 808 -52.29 44.24 6.29
N GLY A 809 -53.49 43.76 6.54
CA GLY A 809 -54.68 44.05 5.74
C GLY A 809 -55.26 45.44 6.05
N GLY A 810 -55.88 46.09 5.06
CA GLY A 810 -56.58 47.38 5.24
C GLY A 810 -58.02 47.20 5.69
N MET A 811 -58.61 48.22 6.32
CA MET A 811 -60.05 48.28 6.61
C MET A 811 -60.85 48.85 5.40
N SER A 812 -62.20 48.83 5.44
CA SER A 812 -63.06 49.24 4.31
C SER A 812 -63.92 50.50 4.49
N ASP A 813 -64.30 50.94 5.69
CA ASP A 813 -65.02 52.22 5.90
C ASP A 813 -65.07 52.66 7.38
N ASN A 814 -65.84 53.73 7.66
CA ASN A 814 -65.89 54.49 8.92
C ASN A 814 -66.29 53.68 10.16
N SER A 815 -67.18 52.69 10.06
CA SER A 815 -67.56 51.87 11.22
C SER A 815 -66.78 50.54 11.27
N GLY A 816 -65.77 50.42 10.39
CA GLY A 816 -65.34 49.21 9.72
C GLY A 816 -64.79 48.05 10.53
N ALA A 817 -64.73 46.91 9.85
CA ALA A 817 -64.10 45.70 10.34
C ALA A 817 -62.57 45.78 10.23
N GLY A 818 -61.87 45.19 11.20
CA GLY A 818 -60.41 45.29 11.31
C GLY A 818 -59.68 44.48 10.23
N GLY A 819 -58.52 44.97 9.78
CA GLY A 819 -57.65 44.25 8.86
C GLY A 819 -56.85 43.13 9.54
N GLY A 820 -56.57 42.04 8.83
CA GLY A 820 -55.77 40.93 9.36
C GLY A 820 -54.28 41.29 9.50
N GLY A 821 -53.61 40.78 10.53
CA GLY A 821 -52.16 40.99 10.73
C GLY A 821 -51.33 40.18 9.73
N GLY A 822 -50.22 40.75 9.23
CA GLY A 822 -49.28 40.03 8.36
C GLY A 822 -48.42 39.03 9.15
N GLY A 823 -47.89 37.99 8.50
CA GLY A 823 -47.03 37.02 9.17
C GLY A 823 -46.60 35.86 8.28
N TYR A 824 -46.10 34.77 8.88
CA TYR A 824 -45.82 33.53 8.15
C TYR A 824 -47.12 32.97 7.54
N ASN A 825 -48.16 32.90 8.36
CA ASN A 825 -49.54 32.76 7.91
C ASN A 825 -50.26 34.08 8.16
N GLY A 826 -50.96 34.61 7.16
CA GLY A 826 -51.68 35.87 7.29
C GLY A 826 -52.91 35.75 8.17
N GLY A 827 -53.18 36.75 9.00
CA GLY A 827 -54.40 36.84 9.79
C GLY A 827 -55.63 37.10 8.93
N GLY A 828 -56.79 36.59 9.35
CA GLY A 828 -58.05 36.84 8.65
C GLY A 828 -58.53 38.29 8.75
N GLY A 829 -59.24 38.77 7.73
CA GLY A 829 -59.94 40.06 7.78
C GLY A 829 -61.23 39.97 8.61
N GLY A 830 -61.59 41.06 9.27
CA GLY A 830 -62.85 41.18 10.00
C GLY A 830 -64.05 41.37 9.04
N ASN A 831 -65.26 41.06 9.51
CA ASN A 831 -66.51 41.28 8.78
C ASN A 831 -67.54 42.06 9.63
N ASN A 832 -68.61 42.54 8.99
CA ASN A 832 -69.75 43.16 9.67
C ASN A 832 -71.03 42.30 9.51
N TYR A 833 -71.75 42.06 10.60
CA TYR A 833 -72.97 41.24 10.66
C TYR A 833 -74.28 42.04 10.79
N SER A 834 -74.27 43.20 11.45
CA SER A 834 -75.44 44.08 11.65
C SER A 834 -74.99 45.46 12.13
N SER A 835 -75.88 46.45 12.24
CA SER A 835 -75.57 47.82 12.69
C SER A 835 -74.94 47.96 14.11
N SER A 836 -74.62 46.85 14.80
CA SER A 836 -74.12 46.85 16.19
C SER A 836 -73.00 45.83 16.53
N THR A 837 -72.47 45.02 15.60
CA THR A 837 -71.39 44.05 15.91
C THR A 837 -70.36 43.95 14.80
N TRP A 838 -69.10 44.27 15.13
CA TRP A 838 -68.01 44.44 14.18
C TRP A 838 -66.86 43.48 14.47
N GLY A 839 -66.43 42.74 13.45
CA GLY A 839 -65.33 41.77 13.56
C GLY A 839 -63.97 42.47 13.55
N ALA A 840 -63.15 42.20 14.56
CA ALA A 840 -61.75 42.59 14.57
C ALA A 840 -60.92 41.66 13.69
N GLY A 841 -59.79 42.16 13.17
CA GLY A 841 -58.89 41.36 12.36
C GLY A 841 -58.19 40.27 13.19
N GLY A 842 -57.90 39.14 12.55
CA GLY A 842 -57.07 38.09 13.10
C GLY A 842 -55.58 38.46 13.13
N GLY A 843 -54.82 37.89 14.07
CA GLY A 843 -53.36 38.09 14.14
C GLY A 843 -52.58 37.10 13.27
N GLY A 844 -51.45 37.54 12.72
CA GLY A 844 -50.59 36.72 11.87
C GLY A 844 -49.86 35.62 12.65
N GLY A 845 -49.56 34.52 11.97
CA GLY A 845 -48.69 33.45 12.44
C GLY A 845 -47.21 33.81 12.33
N SER A 846 -46.37 33.10 13.08
CA SER A 846 -44.91 33.28 13.13
C SER A 846 -44.15 32.04 12.62
N PHE A 847 -42.87 32.20 12.33
CA PHE A 847 -41.96 31.13 11.94
C PHE A 847 -40.60 31.33 12.61
N ASN A 848 -39.99 30.23 13.06
CA ASN A 848 -38.65 30.25 13.65
C ASN A 848 -37.87 29.03 13.13
N GLY A 849 -36.90 29.28 12.26
CA GLY A 849 -36.01 28.25 11.72
C GLY A 849 -34.74 28.04 12.54
N GLY A 850 -34.56 28.75 13.66
CA GLY A 850 -33.36 28.71 14.48
C GLY A 850 -33.42 27.70 15.64
N THR A 851 -32.31 27.56 16.36
CA THR A 851 -32.21 26.83 17.63
C THR A 851 -32.38 27.78 18.83
N ASN A 852 -32.39 27.27 20.07
CA ASN A 852 -32.56 28.09 21.28
C ASN A 852 -33.77 29.04 21.22
N GLN A 853 -34.91 28.50 20.79
CA GLN A 853 -36.08 29.31 20.47
C GLN A 853 -36.77 29.86 21.71
N SER A 854 -37.17 31.13 21.64
CA SER A 854 -38.11 31.74 22.58
C SER A 854 -39.15 32.53 21.80
N ASN A 855 -40.39 32.03 21.80
CA ASN A 855 -41.47 32.57 20.97
C ASN A 855 -42.65 32.98 21.86
N ILE A 856 -43.08 34.24 21.78
CA ILE A 856 -44.11 34.83 22.65
C ILE A 856 -45.15 35.52 21.77
N ALA A 857 -46.43 35.14 21.93
CA ALA A 857 -47.54 35.78 21.24
C ALA A 857 -47.88 37.13 21.90
N GLY A 858 -48.33 38.11 21.11
CA GLY A 858 -48.89 39.37 21.63
C GLY A 858 -47.97 40.19 22.54
N SER A 859 -46.68 40.25 22.23
CA SER A 859 -45.66 40.92 23.06
C SER A 859 -45.41 42.39 22.67
N ASN A 860 -45.62 42.79 21.42
CA ASN A 860 -45.27 44.13 20.91
C ASN A 860 -46.47 45.07 20.75
N ALA A 861 -46.48 46.20 21.46
CA ALA A 861 -47.52 47.23 21.31
C ALA A 861 -47.12 48.38 20.35
N GLY A 862 -45.98 48.27 19.66
CA GLY A 862 -45.47 49.31 18.77
C GLY A 862 -45.18 48.84 17.35
N GLN A 863 -44.27 49.57 16.70
CA GLN A 863 -43.66 49.18 15.42
C GLN A 863 -42.84 47.90 15.60
N GLY A 864 -42.65 47.14 14.51
CA GLY A 864 -41.75 46.01 14.52
C GLY A 864 -40.29 46.42 14.73
N MET A 865 -39.47 45.44 15.10
CA MET A 865 -38.01 45.60 15.20
C MET A 865 -37.32 44.26 14.99
N VAL A 866 -36.05 44.31 14.59
CA VAL A 866 -35.16 43.14 14.56
C VAL A 866 -33.85 43.47 15.24
N THR A 867 -33.40 42.61 16.14
CA THR A 867 -32.06 42.66 16.73
C THR A 867 -31.28 41.43 16.29
N ILE A 868 -30.10 41.64 15.72
CA ILE A 868 -29.16 40.57 15.34
C ILE A 868 -27.90 40.71 16.20
N ILE A 869 -27.46 39.60 16.81
CA ILE A 869 -26.29 39.54 17.68
C ILE A 869 -25.43 38.36 17.24
N TRP A 870 -24.15 38.59 16.97
CA TRP A 870 -23.20 37.48 16.75
C TRP A 870 -22.90 36.79 18.09
N VAL A 871 -23.00 35.46 18.14
CA VAL A 871 -22.85 34.69 19.39
C VAL A 871 -21.66 33.72 19.37
N GLY A 872 -21.00 33.51 18.24
CA GLY A 872 -19.87 32.60 18.13
C GLY A 872 -19.78 31.93 16.77
N ASN A 873 -18.78 31.05 16.60
CA ASN A 873 -18.64 30.17 15.44
C ASN A 873 -18.98 28.74 15.79
#